data_AF-A0A410X3M2-F1
#
_entry.id   AF-A0A410X3M2-F1
#
_cell.length_a   1.000
_cell.length_b   1.000
_cell.length_c   1.000
_cell.angle_alpha   90.00
_cell.angle_beta   90.00
_cell.angle_gamma   90.00
#
_symmetry.space_group_name_H-M   'P 1'
#
loop_
_entity.id
_entity.type
_entity.pdbx_description
1 polymer ?
#
loop_
_entity_poly.entity_id
_entity_poly.type
_entity_poly.pdbx_seq_one_letter_code
_entity_poly.pdbx_strand_id
1 'polypeptide(L)'
;MKRRHVLPLILLCVQLFFVLVFLPTSIKANEPPKSQRNSTSKEIISDVVMAKPGVYWYQIDNGKFRADYSSGQKQKDVEWNKVCDNPFPVKSSMEDDVNLSSWKPQDWEYNGRTIPRDKVDKVRLYEVTYHDAFSYEPVIPGSKPDIINDSYALLNTYTGMDYIESDYKEFMKRPNGCPKVVVMYETPVDITWAGDIYEEKEITVIPDSSISVGQKIQLQANVKTKDWGASDWGKDYDVATRTTETTWKSEDETIATVNASGQVLGKKAGKVKVRAIWDNGDYRISDAAEITVTTDPGLVINLPKPEFCTSDSSIQQAEAVLTKPDGTSWPLQKHDKLTWTSSNPSIATIDQTGKITLKAVIGTTEITAHFKDDLQHLDEKKSVTLTIKDCGSSGGGNPGTGNPQPPGGTNGCNPVINPPSKGLMQSGYFMDPQASGMLRADRRGAETFNVLEGIPTSESLYANVQSLHYLFQNKFTNMTGEVTYSVPVTKTYVWTVPVPPPGVPIPMSQTVTQTMTVKRPYGYWQIDNLEIYRPEQARLSNYALGGYGGSVTLDAKNYTPPVITSTNKDDVSSHVQPSNCNSVNLGTGGGPPMNETGVFQAAAEAAVGANKVSNDLLVFNGNTLMDNRIHDAAAPVPKPIPEPARIGPDIFYGTGYIISKTLANRQAQPTTGTIAYTLLPGNIKGGVNKTFDIPGINPVTVHTPVIMVPSVSDDQAHNQKTTPAYDRSALILDRPFSVTVPTTGPHRGIPGYGIRDYAKYTRQKQVWFPFDTYDAAMKFIPKRTWIDIPVGQLSTTFYMPVWVDEGPYSVLFRSISENAPASFTTEPQANLTLSNHVATDTVPVDVIGRLYDFKVTDIADFNWENVFRTAKGSAAHTGTKYWIGEKDIDGHPRPTGYPFILPIHPGSHPEAGYKNISVKTGYHIKFDLKTKGNMFGFDDGVRITPAFYFVSNEGGKRQPVDLYYHADNKPFVRIGSPQDQEKRFVVLNDRLRNLSALELEQTAGYLFDQDPGSFTNRAEFTADYIKKAAKPTWVGTYHWLILSRQVRTFIGETQNIPAGVDRARALASDQKWYGEYSLPAAVYAVPKGTDLAVYGRKQTLDDQSPVFLRNGYIVVNFNIESIRGGDVNKPYLQYIHGPLNNQWQKEGGVGSVTGTKGQSFPVMDGDVVFYHGDLSSYDDFSSNGTH
;
A
#
# COMPACT_ATOMS: atom_id res chain seq x y z
N MET A 1 -21.26 28.92 -56.35
CA MET A 1 -22.14 28.06 -57.19
C MET A 1 -22.21 26.64 -56.60
N LYS A 2 -23.04 25.72 -57.12
CA LYS A 2 -23.34 24.42 -56.49
C LYS A 2 -22.39 23.27 -56.91
N ARG A 3 -21.97 22.50 -55.89
CA ARG A 3 -21.81 21.01 -55.84
C ARG A 3 -20.82 20.27 -56.76
N ARG A 4 -19.97 19.47 -56.06
CA ARG A 4 -19.80 17.99 -56.11
C ARG A 4 -18.56 17.36 -56.78
N HIS A 5 -18.15 16.24 -56.15
CA HIS A 5 -17.09 15.27 -56.51
C HIS A 5 -15.66 15.83 -56.34
N VAL A 6 -14.61 15.05 -56.05
CA VAL A 6 -14.30 13.62 -56.32
C VAL A 6 -13.70 12.90 -55.08
N LEU A 7 -13.72 11.56 -55.06
CA LEU A 7 -13.13 10.65 -54.05
C LEU A 7 -11.75 10.11 -54.52
N PRO A 8 -10.84 9.64 -53.64
CA PRO A 8 -10.63 8.17 -53.55
C PRO A 8 -10.18 7.67 -52.15
N LEU A 9 -9.90 6.39 -51.86
CA LEU A 9 -10.39 5.02 -52.21
C LEU A 9 -9.38 4.00 -51.59
N ILE A 10 -9.60 2.68 -51.72
CA ILE A 10 -8.64 1.55 -51.48
C ILE A 10 -8.49 1.17 -49.97
N LEU A 11 -8.60 -0.08 -49.51
CA LEU A 11 -8.88 -1.45 -50.06
C LEU A 11 -9.82 -2.16 -49.00
N LEU A 12 -10.33 -3.41 -49.03
CA LEU A 12 -10.27 -4.64 -49.86
C LEU A 12 -11.58 -5.44 -49.65
N CYS A 13 -11.87 -6.45 -50.51
CA CYS A 13 -12.95 -7.44 -50.29
C CYS A 13 -12.42 -8.88 -50.49
N VAL A 14 -13.01 -9.87 -49.78
CA VAL A 14 -13.05 -11.30 -50.18
C VAL A 14 -14.45 -11.88 -49.85
N GLN A 15 -14.85 -12.93 -50.58
CA GLN A 15 -16.16 -13.58 -50.63
C GLN A 15 -16.37 -14.56 -49.42
N LEU A 16 -17.48 -15.29 -49.19
CA LEU A 16 -18.17 -16.24 -50.11
C LEU A 16 -19.56 -16.71 -49.61
N PHE A 17 -20.35 -17.32 -50.51
CA PHE A 17 -21.57 -18.10 -50.21
C PHE A 17 -21.24 -19.37 -49.40
N PHE A 18 -22.05 -19.76 -48.39
CA PHE A 18 -22.91 -20.98 -48.39
C PHE A 18 -23.68 -21.21 -47.06
N VAL A 19 -24.57 -22.22 -47.09
CA VAL A 19 -25.25 -22.93 -45.97
C VAL A 19 -26.39 -22.21 -45.22
N LEU A 20 -27.58 -22.82 -45.27
CA LEU A 20 -28.67 -22.62 -44.31
C LEU A 20 -28.31 -23.33 -43.00
N VAL A 21 -28.12 -22.60 -41.90
CA VAL A 21 -28.04 -23.17 -40.55
C VAL A 21 -28.99 -22.42 -39.62
N PHE A 22 -29.88 -23.14 -38.95
CA PHE A 22 -30.69 -22.59 -37.86
C PHE A 22 -29.80 -22.24 -36.68
N LEU A 23 -29.64 -20.95 -36.40
CA LEU A 23 -29.12 -20.45 -35.12
C LEU A 23 -30.21 -19.56 -34.49
N PRO A 24 -30.78 -19.94 -33.33
CA PRO A 24 -31.71 -19.08 -32.61
C PRO A 24 -30.92 -17.92 -31.97
N THR A 25 -30.93 -16.75 -32.62
CA THR A 25 -30.33 -15.52 -32.10
C THR A 25 -31.16 -14.94 -30.95
N SER A 26 -31.04 -15.56 -29.78
CA SER A 26 -31.54 -15.01 -28.53
C SER A 26 -30.73 -13.77 -28.15
N ILE A 27 -31.25 -12.59 -28.54
CA ILE A 27 -30.79 -11.31 -28.00
C ILE A 27 -31.04 -11.34 -26.49
N LYS A 28 -30.01 -11.61 -25.69
CA LYS A 28 -30.08 -11.43 -24.24
C LYS A 28 -30.33 -9.94 -23.97
N ALA A 29 -31.53 -9.61 -23.52
CA ALA A 29 -31.80 -8.31 -22.94
C ALA A 29 -30.84 -8.10 -21.76
N ASN A 30 -30.22 -6.92 -21.67
CA ASN A 30 -29.22 -6.64 -20.67
C ASN A 30 -29.84 -6.74 -19.26
N GLU A 31 -29.25 -7.54 -18.38
CA GLU A 31 -29.86 -7.85 -17.09
C GLU A 31 -29.68 -6.68 -16.11
N PRO A 32 -30.68 -6.36 -15.26
CA PRO A 32 -30.55 -5.25 -14.31
C PRO A 32 -29.44 -5.52 -13.28
N PRO A 33 -28.68 -4.50 -12.85
CA PRO A 33 -27.51 -4.67 -11.98
C PRO A 33 -27.90 -5.09 -10.55
N LYS A 34 -26.94 -5.63 -9.78
CA LYS A 34 -27.19 -6.07 -8.39
C LYS A 34 -27.44 -4.91 -7.43
N SER A 35 -26.77 -3.77 -7.64
CA SER A 35 -27.12 -2.50 -7.00
C SER A 35 -27.33 -1.40 -8.04
N GLN A 36 -28.10 -0.38 -7.66
CA GLN A 36 -28.34 0.81 -8.49
C GLN A 36 -28.49 2.04 -7.59
N ARG A 37 -27.82 3.13 -7.97
CA ARG A 37 -28.05 4.47 -7.42
C ARG A 37 -29.34 5.07 -7.99
N ASN A 38 -29.96 5.97 -7.25
CA ASN A 38 -31.08 6.76 -7.74
C ASN A 38 -30.68 7.52 -9.03
N SER A 39 -31.63 7.64 -9.96
CA SER A 39 -31.52 8.45 -11.19
C SER A 39 -31.27 9.94 -10.88
N THR A 40 -31.78 10.39 -9.73
CA THR A 40 -31.82 11.76 -9.25
C THR A 40 -30.87 11.93 -8.07
N SER A 41 -29.98 12.92 -8.12
CA SER A 41 -29.17 13.35 -6.98
C SER A 41 -29.93 14.36 -6.10
N LYS A 42 -29.49 14.50 -4.85
CA LYS A 42 -29.78 15.69 -4.03
C LYS A 42 -28.54 16.56 -3.95
N GLU A 43 -28.70 17.86 -4.15
CA GLU A 43 -27.67 18.84 -3.84
C GLU A 43 -27.59 19.03 -2.31
N ILE A 44 -26.38 19.05 -1.77
CA ILE A 44 -26.06 19.45 -0.40
C ILE A 44 -24.99 20.53 -0.44
N ILE A 45 -25.06 21.47 0.50
CA ILE A 45 -24.16 22.63 0.62
C ILE A 45 -23.31 22.41 1.88
N SER A 46 -22.02 22.72 1.81
CA SER A 46 -21.12 22.59 2.96
C SER A 46 -21.32 23.71 3.99
N ASP A 47 -20.80 23.51 5.20
CA ASP A 47 -20.43 24.62 6.07
C ASP A 47 -19.44 25.57 5.37
N VAL A 48 -19.34 26.78 5.91
CA VAL A 48 -18.42 27.83 5.41
C VAL A 48 -16.97 27.43 5.67
N VAL A 49 -16.18 27.37 4.60
CA VAL A 49 -14.72 27.21 4.63
C VAL A 49 -14.08 28.54 4.27
N MET A 50 -13.35 29.14 5.21
CA MET A 50 -12.51 30.30 4.94
C MET A 50 -11.29 29.88 4.11
N ALA A 51 -11.14 30.46 2.92
CA ALA A 51 -9.90 30.44 2.15
C ALA A 51 -9.13 31.75 2.32
N LYS A 52 -7.81 31.66 2.14
CA LYS A 52 -6.87 32.78 2.16
C LYS A 52 -6.04 32.77 0.87
N PRO A 53 -6.63 33.08 -0.30
CA PRO A 53 -5.86 33.48 -1.45
C PRO A 53 -5.19 34.84 -1.19
N GLY A 54 -4.25 35.25 -2.02
CA GLY A 54 -3.59 36.54 -1.86
C GLY A 54 -2.84 37.00 -3.10
N VAL A 55 -2.85 38.31 -3.33
CA VAL A 55 -2.16 38.94 -4.46
C VAL A 55 -0.74 39.28 -4.05
N TYR A 56 0.23 38.80 -4.82
CA TYR A 56 1.65 39.08 -4.62
C TYR A 56 2.12 40.21 -5.54
N TRP A 57 2.75 41.23 -4.95
CA TRP A 57 3.30 42.37 -5.66
C TRP A 57 4.83 42.36 -5.61
N TYR A 58 5.47 42.25 -6.78
CA TYR A 58 6.92 42.18 -6.94
C TYR A 58 7.49 43.50 -7.50
N GLN A 59 8.46 44.11 -6.82
CA GLN A 59 9.01 45.40 -7.25
C GLN A 59 10.08 45.24 -8.35
N ILE A 60 9.67 45.40 -9.61
CA ILE A 60 10.51 45.30 -10.81
C ILE A 60 11.47 46.50 -10.95
N ASP A 61 12.49 46.38 -11.81
CA ASP A 61 13.66 47.29 -11.78
C ASP A 61 13.44 48.69 -12.36
N ASN A 62 12.35 48.90 -13.12
CA ASN A 62 11.87 50.26 -13.44
C ASN A 62 11.26 50.98 -12.21
N GLY A 63 11.22 50.32 -11.04
CA GLY A 63 10.75 50.87 -9.77
C GLY A 63 9.26 50.69 -9.49
N LYS A 64 8.49 50.14 -10.44
CA LYS A 64 7.08 49.76 -10.30
C LYS A 64 6.92 48.43 -9.55
N PHE A 65 5.70 48.15 -9.13
CA PHE A 65 5.27 46.82 -8.70
C PHE A 65 4.48 46.12 -9.79
N ARG A 66 4.81 44.86 -10.05
CA ARG A 66 4.00 43.94 -10.87
C ARG A 66 3.17 43.06 -9.94
N ALA A 67 1.85 43.05 -10.13
CA ALA A 67 1.00 42.02 -9.56
C ALA A 67 1.22 40.70 -10.31
N ASP A 68 1.44 39.62 -9.55
CA ASP A 68 1.26 38.25 -10.01
C ASP A 68 -0.12 37.75 -9.57
N TYR A 69 -0.72 36.91 -10.40
CA TYR A 69 -2.12 36.48 -10.31
C TYR A 69 -2.17 34.98 -10.00
N SER A 70 -3.21 34.51 -9.32
CA SER A 70 -3.39 33.09 -8.96
C SER A 70 -3.40 32.15 -10.17
N SER A 71 -3.67 32.67 -11.38
CA SER A 71 -3.63 31.97 -12.67
C SER A 71 -2.37 32.21 -13.51
N GLY A 72 -1.55 33.22 -13.16
CA GLY A 72 -0.38 33.67 -13.92
C GLY A 72 -0.65 34.25 -15.32
N GLN A 73 -1.92 34.45 -15.72
CA GLN A 73 -2.26 34.86 -17.10
C GLN A 73 -2.40 36.37 -17.32
N LYS A 74 -2.57 37.16 -16.26
CA LYS A 74 -2.58 38.63 -16.30
C LYS A 74 -1.27 39.17 -15.72
N GLN A 75 -0.87 40.38 -16.11
CA GLN A 75 0.21 41.15 -15.46
C GLN A 75 -0.21 42.62 -15.42
N LYS A 76 -0.02 43.27 -14.27
CA LYS A 76 -0.36 44.70 -14.09
C LYS A 76 0.74 45.42 -13.32
N ASP A 77 1.36 46.38 -13.98
CA ASP A 77 2.44 47.20 -13.45
C ASP A 77 1.90 48.53 -12.90
N VAL A 78 2.09 48.79 -11.61
CA VAL A 78 1.63 49.99 -10.90
C VAL A 78 2.79 50.73 -10.25
N GLU A 79 2.66 52.04 -10.05
CA GLU A 79 3.69 52.81 -9.34
C GLU A 79 3.79 52.37 -7.87
N TRP A 80 4.99 52.51 -7.29
CA TRP A 80 5.14 52.58 -5.84
C TRP A 80 4.86 54.01 -5.35
N ASN A 81 4.48 54.16 -4.09
CA ASN A 81 4.04 55.45 -3.53
C ASN A 81 5.14 56.51 -3.33
N LYS A 82 6.42 56.15 -3.54
CA LYS A 82 7.62 56.99 -3.44
C LYS A 82 8.02 57.44 -2.02
N VAL A 83 7.54 56.75 -0.98
CA VAL A 83 7.93 56.94 0.42
C VAL A 83 8.83 55.79 0.88
N CYS A 84 10.03 56.05 1.42
CA CYS A 84 10.92 54.97 1.86
C CYS A 84 10.31 54.13 3.01
N ASP A 85 9.58 54.77 3.92
CA ASP A 85 9.08 54.17 5.17
C ASP A 85 7.78 53.36 4.99
N ASN A 86 7.15 53.46 3.81
CA ASN A 86 6.01 52.65 3.37
C ASN A 86 6.26 52.32 1.88
N PRO A 87 7.14 51.36 1.54
CA PRO A 87 7.66 51.21 0.17
C PRO A 87 6.72 50.46 -0.79
N PHE A 88 5.40 50.49 -0.56
CA PHE A 88 4.37 49.63 -1.15
C PHE A 88 3.75 50.18 -2.48
N PRO A 89 3.03 49.32 -3.25
CA PRO A 89 2.32 49.76 -4.46
C PRO A 89 1.17 50.73 -4.14
N VAL A 90 0.88 51.67 -5.04
CA VAL A 90 -0.31 52.53 -4.92
C VAL A 90 -1.61 51.73 -4.99
N LYS A 91 -2.65 52.14 -4.24
CA LYS A 91 -3.97 51.48 -4.20
C LYS A 91 -4.48 51.18 -5.62
N SER A 92 -4.66 49.89 -5.91
CA SER A 92 -4.90 49.39 -7.27
C SER A 92 -5.91 48.25 -7.30
N SER A 93 -6.88 48.31 -8.20
CA SER A 93 -7.86 47.23 -8.41
C SER A 93 -7.22 46.02 -9.12
N MET A 94 -7.50 44.83 -8.61
CA MET A 94 -7.02 43.53 -9.04
C MET A 94 -8.20 42.63 -9.37
N GLU A 95 -8.19 42.02 -10.55
CA GLU A 95 -9.17 41.01 -10.99
C GLU A 95 -8.47 39.65 -11.05
N ASP A 96 -8.44 38.92 -9.93
CA ASP A 96 -7.74 37.64 -9.82
C ASP A 96 -8.67 36.43 -10.00
N ASP A 97 -8.35 35.54 -10.94
CA ASP A 97 -9.09 34.30 -11.18
C ASP A 97 -8.51 33.16 -10.33
N VAL A 98 -9.03 33.05 -9.11
CA VAL A 98 -8.49 32.20 -8.05
C VAL A 98 -9.03 30.76 -8.15
N ASN A 99 -8.12 29.78 -8.22
CA ASN A 99 -8.45 28.36 -8.07
C ASN A 99 -8.63 28.01 -6.58
N LEU A 100 -9.88 27.85 -6.15
CA LEU A 100 -10.24 27.57 -4.76
C LEU A 100 -10.25 26.07 -4.40
N SER A 101 -9.90 25.17 -5.33
CA SER A 101 -10.05 23.71 -5.12
C SER A 101 -9.26 23.13 -3.93
N SER A 102 -8.22 23.82 -3.43
CA SER A 102 -7.46 23.44 -2.22
C SER A 102 -8.27 23.59 -0.92
N TRP A 103 -9.34 24.39 -0.91
CA TRP A 103 -10.20 24.65 0.24
C TRP A 103 -11.55 23.93 0.14
N LYS A 104 -11.57 22.74 -0.50
CA LYS A 104 -12.72 21.84 -0.48
C LYS A 104 -12.87 21.19 0.90
N PRO A 105 -14.06 21.25 1.53
CA PRO A 105 -14.28 20.63 2.83
C PRO A 105 -14.14 19.10 2.74
N GLN A 106 -13.80 18.50 3.89
CA GLN A 106 -13.64 17.05 4.01
C GLN A 106 -14.97 16.36 4.31
N ASP A 107 -15.98 17.10 4.77
CA ASP A 107 -17.27 16.61 5.20
C ASP A 107 -18.37 17.65 4.90
N TRP A 108 -19.61 17.19 4.73
CA TRP A 108 -20.84 17.97 4.61
C TRP A 108 -21.83 17.51 5.69
N GLU A 109 -22.86 18.29 6.02
CA GLU A 109 -24.00 17.80 6.80
C GLU A 109 -25.24 17.53 5.94
N TYR A 110 -25.93 16.43 6.20
CA TYR A 110 -27.26 16.15 5.66
C TYR A 110 -28.15 15.45 6.69
N ASN A 111 -29.31 16.02 7.00
CA ASN A 111 -30.28 15.51 7.98
C ASN A 111 -29.66 15.15 9.35
N GLY A 112 -28.73 15.96 9.85
CA GLY A 112 -28.04 15.73 11.13
C GLY A 112 -27.04 14.57 11.10
N ARG A 113 -26.50 14.23 9.92
CA ARG A 113 -25.38 13.29 9.75
C ARG A 113 -24.26 13.94 8.96
N THR A 114 -23.03 13.69 9.40
CA THR A 114 -21.80 14.01 8.67
C THR A 114 -21.65 13.07 7.47
N ILE A 115 -21.46 13.64 6.28
CA ILE A 115 -21.27 12.95 4.99
C ILE A 115 -19.84 13.22 4.51
N PRO A 116 -18.94 12.22 4.52
CA PRO A 116 -17.54 12.43 4.15
C PRO A 116 -17.38 12.66 2.64
N ARG A 117 -16.35 13.42 2.28
CA ARG A 117 -16.05 13.89 0.92
C ARG A 117 -16.13 12.78 -0.14
N ASP A 118 -15.73 11.55 0.16
CA ASP A 118 -15.74 10.44 -0.81
C ASP A 118 -17.15 9.90 -1.15
N LYS A 119 -18.20 10.39 -0.48
CA LYS A 119 -19.62 10.09 -0.78
C LYS A 119 -20.33 11.20 -1.58
N VAL A 120 -19.63 12.29 -1.88
CA VAL A 120 -20.19 13.49 -2.53
C VAL A 120 -19.63 13.66 -3.95
N ASP A 121 -20.50 13.52 -4.95
CA ASP A 121 -20.13 13.70 -6.36
C ASP A 121 -20.30 15.15 -6.81
N LYS A 122 -19.80 15.50 -8.01
CA LYS A 122 -19.95 16.84 -8.66
C LYS A 122 -19.62 18.05 -7.76
N VAL A 123 -18.66 17.93 -6.84
CA VAL A 123 -18.33 18.99 -5.88
C VAL A 123 -17.80 20.26 -6.57
N ARG A 124 -18.59 21.33 -6.45
CA ARG A 124 -18.49 22.62 -7.14
C ARG A 124 -18.61 23.78 -6.16
N LEU A 125 -18.06 24.95 -6.49
CA LEU A 125 -18.35 26.20 -5.76
C LEU A 125 -19.86 26.47 -5.79
N TYR A 126 -20.46 26.78 -4.64
CA TYR A 126 -21.87 27.18 -4.53
C TYR A 126 -21.98 28.69 -4.31
N GLU A 127 -21.28 29.17 -3.28
CA GLU A 127 -21.20 30.58 -2.94
C GLU A 127 -19.78 30.92 -2.51
N VAL A 128 -19.32 32.10 -2.91
CA VAL A 128 -18.09 32.72 -2.40
C VAL A 128 -18.47 34.12 -1.92
N THR A 129 -17.99 34.49 -0.75
CA THR A 129 -18.23 35.80 -0.12
C THR A 129 -16.91 36.39 0.36
N TYR A 130 -16.77 37.71 0.27
CA TYR A 130 -15.62 38.41 0.85
C TYR A 130 -15.68 38.33 2.39
N HIS A 131 -14.58 37.90 3.02
CA HIS A 131 -14.42 37.94 4.46
C HIS A 131 -13.72 39.24 4.86
N ASP A 132 -14.26 39.96 5.85
CA ASP A 132 -13.74 41.27 6.27
C ASP A 132 -12.28 41.17 6.77
N ALA A 133 -11.37 41.89 6.13
CA ALA A 133 -9.96 41.97 6.52
C ALA A 133 -9.37 43.33 6.17
N PHE A 134 -8.31 43.75 6.89
CA PHE A 134 -7.64 45.04 6.66
C PHE A 134 -6.71 45.05 5.43
N SER A 135 -6.57 43.93 4.72
CA SER A 135 -5.62 43.72 3.62
C SER A 135 -6.16 44.07 2.23
N TYR A 136 -7.47 44.31 2.09
CA TYR A 136 -8.11 44.66 0.83
C TYR A 136 -9.46 45.37 1.04
N GLU A 137 -10.06 45.89 -0.02
CA GLU A 137 -11.51 46.16 -0.09
C GLU A 137 -12.11 45.58 -1.39
N PRO A 138 -13.37 45.12 -1.41
CA PRO A 138 -14.07 44.81 -2.67
C PRO A 138 -14.23 46.06 -3.56
N VAL A 139 -13.96 45.95 -4.86
CA VAL A 139 -14.04 47.11 -5.80
C VAL A 139 -15.45 47.71 -5.88
N ILE A 140 -16.48 46.91 -5.60
CA ILE A 140 -17.85 47.36 -5.37
C ILE A 140 -18.23 46.95 -3.94
N PRO A 141 -18.41 47.89 -2.99
CA PRO A 141 -18.78 47.56 -1.62
C PRO A 141 -20.07 46.72 -1.55
N GLY A 142 -20.01 45.58 -0.86
CA GLY A 142 -21.12 44.64 -0.74
C GLY A 142 -21.34 43.70 -1.95
N SER A 143 -20.43 43.68 -2.94
CA SER A 143 -20.44 42.65 -3.98
C SER A 143 -19.92 41.31 -3.46
N LYS A 144 -19.96 40.28 -4.31
CA LYS A 144 -19.38 38.95 -4.08
C LYS A 144 -18.45 38.60 -5.25
N PRO A 145 -17.45 37.72 -5.08
CA PRO A 145 -16.68 37.17 -6.19
C PRO A 145 -17.57 36.42 -7.20
N ASP A 146 -17.31 36.59 -8.49
CA ASP A 146 -18.06 35.89 -9.55
C ASP A 146 -17.53 34.46 -9.71
N ILE A 147 -18.37 33.43 -9.52
CA ILE A 147 -17.97 32.04 -9.76
C ILE A 147 -17.85 31.80 -11.27
N ILE A 148 -16.63 31.48 -11.72
CA ILE A 148 -16.29 31.27 -13.14
C ILE A 148 -16.65 29.83 -13.57
N ASN A 149 -16.39 28.86 -12.70
CA ASN A 149 -16.69 27.44 -12.88
C ASN A 149 -16.60 26.70 -11.52
N ASP A 150 -16.83 25.37 -11.54
CA ASP A 150 -16.80 24.45 -10.40
C ASP A 150 -15.64 24.62 -9.40
N SER A 151 -14.52 25.29 -9.71
CA SER A 151 -13.45 25.53 -8.75
C SER A 151 -12.69 26.86 -8.91
N TYR A 152 -13.17 27.79 -9.74
CA TYR A 152 -12.57 29.12 -9.90
C TYR A 152 -13.58 30.24 -9.62
N ALA A 153 -13.12 31.29 -8.92
CA ALA A 153 -13.87 32.52 -8.71
C ALA A 153 -13.03 33.76 -9.06
N LEU A 154 -13.67 34.80 -9.59
CA LEU A 154 -13.05 36.08 -9.92
C LEU A 154 -13.16 37.03 -8.72
N LEU A 155 -12.05 37.29 -8.05
CA LEU A 155 -11.96 38.25 -6.96
C LEU A 155 -11.57 39.62 -7.54
N ASN A 156 -12.45 40.61 -7.40
CA ASN A 156 -12.24 41.98 -7.86
C ASN A 156 -12.08 42.92 -6.65
N THR A 157 -10.83 43.19 -6.27
CA THR A 157 -10.45 43.81 -5.00
C THR A 157 -9.43 44.94 -5.21
N TYR A 158 -9.41 45.96 -4.35
CA TYR A 158 -8.27 46.87 -4.26
C TYR A 158 -7.26 46.35 -3.23
N THR A 159 -5.98 46.38 -3.58
CA THR A 159 -4.84 46.11 -2.66
C THR A 159 -3.77 47.20 -2.82
N GLY A 160 -2.76 47.21 -1.94
CA GLY A 160 -1.67 48.20 -1.91
C GLY A 160 -1.62 49.07 -0.65
N MET A 161 -0.89 50.18 -0.72
CA MET A 161 -0.46 51.06 0.40
C MET A 161 -1.53 51.59 1.38
N ASP A 162 -2.82 51.50 1.02
CA ASP A 162 -3.95 51.94 1.85
C ASP A 162 -4.48 50.81 2.76
N TYR A 163 -3.90 49.61 2.64
CA TYR A 163 -4.26 48.38 3.35
C TYR A 163 -3.08 47.79 4.12
N ILE A 164 -3.38 46.97 5.12
CA ILE A 164 -2.37 46.26 5.92
C ILE A 164 -1.91 45.02 5.16
N GLU A 165 -0.61 44.94 4.86
CA GLU A 165 0.01 43.80 4.24
C GLU A 165 -0.06 42.54 5.13
N SER A 166 -0.17 41.37 4.50
CA SER A 166 -0.27 40.08 5.19
C SER A 166 1.08 39.39 5.36
N ASP A 167 2.01 39.64 4.42
CA ASP A 167 3.44 39.36 4.55
C ASP A 167 4.21 40.34 3.65
N TYR A 168 5.44 40.70 4.02
CA TYR A 168 6.35 41.42 3.14
C TYR A 168 7.81 41.11 3.41
N LYS A 169 8.62 41.18 2.36
CA LYS A 169 10.06 40.90 2.42
C LYS A 169 10.85 41.95 1.67
N GLU A 170 11.71 42.68 2.39
CA GLU A 170 12.81 43.42 1.76
C GLU A 170 13.77 42.41 1.10
N PHE A 171 14.09 42.65 -0.18
CA PHE A 171 15.03 41.80 -0.93
C PHE A 171 16.26 42.58 -1.46
N MET A 172 16.21 43.91 -1.43
CA MET A 172 17.27 44.81 -1.88
C MET A 172 17.01 46.22 -1.32
N LYS A 173 18.02 47.10 -1.30
CA LYS A 173 17.83 48.55 -1.11
C LYS A 173 18.20 49.32 -2.36
N ARG A 174 17.43 50.37 -2.65
CA ARG A 174 17.68 51.32 -3.75
C ARG A 174 18.93 52.17 -3.44
N PRO A 175 19.59 52.79 -4.44
CA PRO A 175 20.76 53.65 -4.21
C PRO A 175 20.53 54.87 -3.29
N ASN A 176 19.28 55.27 -3.07
CA ASN A 176 18.88 56.31 -2.12
C ASN A 176 18.50 55.77 -0.72
N GLY A 177 18.73 54.48 -0.44
CA GLY A 177 18.46 53.84 0.85
C GLY A 177 17.05 53.27 1.05
N CYS A 178 16.05 53.65 0.23
CA CYS A 178 14.71 53.07 0.37
C CYS A 178 14.72 51.54 0.11
N PRO A 179 13.88 50.74 0.78
CA PRO A 179 13.70 49.33 0.47
C PRO A 179 13.18 49.06 -0.95
N LYS A 180 13.56 47.93 -1.54
CA LYS A 180 12.74 47.18 -2.51
C LYS A 180 12.10 46.00 -1.77
N VAL A 181 10.78 45.91 -1.80
CA VAL A 181 10.02 44.83 -1.14
C VAL A 181 9.25 43.98 -2.14
N VAL A 182 9.04 42.71 -1.80
CA VAL A 182 7.89 41.92 -2.26
C VAL A 182 6.84 42.02 -1.16
N VAL A 183 5.57 42.20 -1.51
CA VAL A 183 4.48 42.34 -0.53
C VAL A 183 3.25 41.54 -0.97
N MET A 184 2.63 40.85 -0.01
CA MET A 184 1.45 40.01 -0.19
C MET A 184 0.27 40.63 0.56
N TYR A 185 -0.90 40.67 -0.08
CA TYR A 185 -2.17 40.99 0.55
C TYR A 185 -3.09 39.77 0.42
N GLU A 186 -3.43 39.12 1.53
CA GLU A 186 -4.48 38.10 1.54
C GLU A 186 -5.82 38.75 1.18
N THR A 187 -6.61 38.08 0.37
CA THR A 187 -7.98 38.44 0.00
C THR A 187 -8.93 37.35 0.52
N PRO A 188 -9.06 37.18 1.85
CA PRO A 188 -9.78 36.06 2.43
C PRO A 188 -11.25 36.03 2.00
N VAL A 189 -11.73 34.83 1.69
CA VAL A 189 -13.09 34.58 1.24
C VAL A 189 -13.71 33.40 1.97
N ASP A 190 -14.95 33.57 2.38
CA ASP A 190 -15.79 32.53 2.95
C ASP A 190 -16.50 31.79 1.81
N ILE A 191 -16.30 30.47 1.74
CA ILE A 191 -16.75 29.62 0.63
C ILE A 191 -17.72 28.56 1.14
N THR A 192 -18.81 28.32 0.41
CA THR A 192 -19.58 27.07 0.51
C THR A 192 -19.49 26.27 -0.79
N TRP A 193 -19.47 24.94 -0.65
CA TRP A 193 -19.36 23.99 -1.75
C TRP A 193 -20.63 23.17 -1.89
N ALA A 194 -21.22 23.17 -3.08
CA ALA A 194 -22.30 22.27 -3.41
C ALA A 194 -21.75 20.93 -3.89
N GLY A 195 -22.47 19.86 -3.61
CA GLY A 195 -22.18 18.53 -4.10
C GLY A 195 -23.42 17.65 -4.18
N ASP A 196 -23.34 16.61 -4.99
CA ASP A 196 -24.45 15.70 -5.30
C ASP A 196 -24.30 14.41 -4.49
N ILE A 197 -25.33 14.07 -3.70
CA ILE A 197 -25.44 12.77 -3.02
C ILE A 197 -26.56 11.92 -3.61
N TYR A 198 -26.42 10.59 -3.48
CA TYR A 198 -27.35 9.60 -4.00
C TYR A 198 -27.79 8.62 -2.89
N GLU A 199 -29.02 8.12 -3.00
CA GLU A 199 -29.49 6.89 -2.36
C GLU A 199 -29.15 5.70 -3.28
N GLU A 200 -28.75 4.57 -2.72
CA GLU A 200 -28.43 3.34 -3.47
C GLU A 200 -29.26 2.16 -2.93
N LYS A 201 -29.66 1.23 -3.80
CA LYS A 201 -30.36 0.00 -3.40
C LYS A 201 -29.67 -1.22 -3.98
N GLU A 202 -29.53 -2.26 -3.16
CA GLU A 202 -28.94 -3.55 -3.54
C GLU A 202 -29.93 -4.67 -3.22
N ILE A 203 -30.06 -5.63 -4.15
CA ILE A 203 -30.84 -6.85 -3.97
C ILE A 203 -29.90 -8.03 -3.78
N THR A 204 -30.23 -8.95 -2.86
CA THR A 204 -29.53 -10.22 -2.69
C THR A 204 -30.52 -11.37 -2.68
N VAL A 205 -30.33 -12.36 -3.56
CA VAL A 205 -31.15 -13.57 -3.65
C VAL A 205 -30.45 -14.73 -2.94
N ILE A 206 -31.16 -15.41 -2.04
CA ILE A 206 -30.62 -16.50 -1.22
C ILE A 206 -31.66 -17.60 -0.96
N PRO A 207 -31.24 -18.82 -0.59
CA PRO A 207 -29.87 -19.34 -0.63
C PRO A 207 -29.49 -19.96 -1.98
N ASP A 208 -28.21 -19.96 -2.33
CA ASP A 208 -27.65 -20.96 -3.24
C ASP A 208 -27.94 -22.36 -2.68
N SER A 209 -28.29 -23.33 -3.52
CA SER A 209 -28.77 -24.62 -3.02
C SER A 209 -28.58 -25.81 -3.95
N SER A 210 -28.40 -26.99 -3.35
CA SER A 210 -28.44 -28.27 -4.04
C SER A 210 -29.73 -29.00 -3.66
N ILE A 211 -30.50 -29.43 -4.66
CA ILE A 211 -31.80 -30.08 -4.50
C ILE A 211 -31.90 -31.29 -5.44
N SER A 212 -32.68 -32.31 -5.10
CA SER A 212 -32.91 -33.45 -6.01
C SER A 212 -34.03 -33.16 -7.02
N VAL A 213 -34.10 -33.92 -8.13
CA VAL A 213 -35.24 -33.85 -9.05
C VAL A 213 -36.56 -34.12 -8.31
N GLY A 214 -37.55 -33.26 -8.54
CA GLY A 214 -38.84 -33.28 -7.85
C GLY A 214 -38.89 -32.49 -6.53
N GLN A 215 -37.74 -32.06 -6.00
CA GLN A 215 -37.67 -31.29 -4.77
C GLN A 215 -38.05 -29.81 -4.99
N LYS A 216 -38.76 -29.23 -4.02
CA LYS A 216 -39.09 -27.81 -3.94
C LYS A 216 -38.24 -27.09 -2.89
N ILE A 217 -37.89 -25.83 -3.14
CA ILE A 217 -37.23 -24.92 -2.17
C ILE A 217 -37.78 -23.50 -2.33
N GLN A 218 -37.80 -22.73 -1.24
CA GLN A 218 -38.23 -21.33 -1.24
C GLN A 218 -36.99 -20.42 -1.19
N LEU A 219 -36.87 -19.49 -2.15
CA LEU A 219 -35.85 -18.44 -2.14
C LEU A 219 -36.40 -17.16 -1.50
N GLN A 220 -35.49 -16.34 -0.96
CA GLN A 220 -35.75 -14.97 -0.55
C GLN A 220 -35.10 -13.99 -1.53
N ALA A 221 -35.62 -12.77 -1.59
CA ALA A 221 -35.06 -11.68 -2.36
C ALA A 221 -35.00 -10.46 -1.43
N ASN A 222 -33.85 -10.24 -0.80
CA ASN A 222 -33.69 -9.20 0.21
C ASN A 222 -33.19 -7.92 -0.44
N VAL A 223 -33.93 -6.82 -0.28
CA VAL A 223 -33.53 -5.47 -0.73
C VAL A 223 -33.17 -4.63 0.47
N LYS A 224 -31.99 -4.00 0.43
CA LYS A 224 -31.50 -3.04 1.41
C LYS A 224 -31.23 -1.70 0.74
N THR A 225 -31.39 -0.62 1.52
CA THR A 225 -31.21 0.76 1.05
C THR A 225 -30.05 1.41 1.78
N LYS A 226 -29.13 2.01 1.03
CA LYS A 226 -28.12 2.95 1.50
C LYS A 226 -28.71 4.34 1.35
N ASP A 227 -28.98 4.96 2.49
CA ASP A 227 -29.57 6.28 2.60
C ASP A 227 -28.68 7.35 1.95
N TRP A 228 -29.22 8.53 1.66
CA TRP A 228 -28.58 9.57 0.86
C TRP A 228 -27.19 9.95 1.41
N GLY A 229 -26.13 9.60 0.66
CA GLY A 229 -24.73 9.84 1.05
C GLY A 229 -24.17 8.94 2.17
N ALA A 230 -24.94 7.98 2.68
CA ALA A 230 -24.53 7.15 3.83
C ALA A 230 -23.42 6.15 3.48
N SER A 231 -22.51 5.88 4.43
CA SER A 231 -21.49 4.84 4.27
C SER A 231 -22.07 3.42 4.35
N ASP A 232 -22.99 3.18 5.29
CA ASP A 232 -23.52 1.86 5.60
C ASP A 232 -24.84 1.54 4.86
N TRP A 233 -25.15 0.25 4.76
CA TRP A 233 -26.44 -0.22 4.29
C TRP A 233 -27.45 -0.28 5.45
N GLY A 234 -28.68 0.17 5.21
CA GLY A 234 -29.79 -0.04 6.11
C GLY A 234 -30.26 -1.51 6.14
N LYS A 235 -31.27 -1.78 6.96
CA LYS A 235 -31.87 -3.11 7.14
C LYS A 235 -32.34 -3.72 5.80
N ASP A 236 -32.14 -5.02 5.64
CA ASP A 236 -32.76 -5.84 4.60
C ASP A 236 -34.29 -5.98 4.77
N TYR A 237 -35.00 -5.95 3.65
CA TYR A 237 -36.43 -6.22 3.53
C TYR A 237 -36.66 -7.27 2.45
N ASP A 238 -37.29 -8.39 2.80
CA ASP A 238 -37.67 -9.40 1.80
C ASP A 238 -38.78 -8.85 0.88
N VAL A 239 -38.56 -8.99 -0.43
CA VAL A 239 -39.48 -8.61 -1.50
C VAL A 239 -39.95 -9.83 -2.31
N ALA A 240 -39.51 -11.06 -1.99
CA ALA A 240 -39.74 -12.27 -2.79
C ALA A 240 -41.21 -12.53 -3.17
N THR A 241 -42.16 -12.11 -2.32
CA THR A 241 -43.60 -12.31 -2.48
C THR A 241 -44.35 -11.08 -3.02
N ARG A 242 -43.66 -9.95 -3.28
CA ARG A 242 -44.26 -8.72 -3.82
C ARG A 242 -44.44 -8.83 -5.33
N THR A 243 -45.42 -9.60 -5.78
CA THR A 243 -45.63 -9.93 -7.21
C THR A 243 -45.86 -8.75 -8.15
N THR A 244 -46.09 -7.53 -7.63
CA THR A 244 -46.17 -6.28 -8.40
C THR A 244 -44.82 -5.56 -8.57
N GLU A 245 -43.83 -5.88 -7.73
CA GLU A 245 -42.48 -5.28 -7.73
C GLU A 245 -41.40 -6.30 -8.14
N THR A 246 -41.58 -7.58 -7.80
CA THR A 246 -40.59 -8.65 -7.98
C THR A 246 -41.05 -9.66 -9.03
N THR A 247 -40.26 -9.79 -10.09
CA THR A 247 -40.40 -10.83 -11.13
C THR A 247 -39.31 -11.89 -10.94
N TRP A 248 -39.72 -13.15 -10.81
CA TRP A 248 -38.81 -14.30 -10.76
C TRP A 248 -38.63 -14.95 -12.13
N LYS A 249 -37.41 -15.41 -12.43
CA LYS A 249 -37.08 -16.10 -13.68
C LYS A 249 -36.00 -17.18 -13.48
N SER A 250 -36.17 -18.35 -14.09
CA SER A 250 -35.09 -19.32 -14.26
C SER A 250 -34.33 -19.05 -15.56
N GLU A 251 -33.00 -19.19 -15.54
CA GLU A 251 -32.20 -19.13 -16.77
C GLU A 251 -32.36 -20.39 -17.66
N ASP A 252 -32.83 -21.51 -17.10
CA ASP A 252 -33.20 -22.74 -17.83
C ASP A 252 -34.36 -23.47 -17.12
N GLU A 253 -35.59 -23.28 -17.63
CA GLU A 253 -36.81 -23.93 -17.13
C GLU A 253 -36.91 -25.45 -17.39
N THR A 254 -35.93 -26.05 -18.09
CA THR A 254 -35.80 -27.50 -18.23
C THR A 254 -35.03 -28.12 -17.07
N ILE A 255 -34.12 -27.37 -16.44
CA ILE A 255 -33.37 -27.78 -15.24
C ILE A 255 -34.19 -27.52 -13.97
N ALA A 256 -34.68 -26.30 -13.80
CA ALA A 256 -35.59 -25.95 -12.68
C ALA A 256 -36.52 -24.78 -13.06
N THR A 257 -37.76 -24.80 -12.56
CA THR A 257 -38.72 -23.68 -12.70
C THR A 257 -38.92 -22.95 -11.38
N VAL A 258 -39.17 -21.64 -11.45
CA VAL A 258 -39.53 -20.80 -10.30
C VAL A 258 -40.95 -20.25 -10.48
N ASN A 259 -41.71 -20.09 -9.40
CA ASN A 259 -43.02 -19.46 -9.42
C ASN A 259 -42.94 -17.95 -9.08
N ALA A 260 -44.06 -17.23 -9.16
CA ALA A 260 -44.13 -15.79 -8.87
C ALA A 260 -43.80 -15.40 -7.41
N SER A 261 -43.68 -16.36 -6.48
CA SER A 261 -43.32 -16.12 -5.08
C SER A 261 -41.92 -16.61 -4.70
N GLY A 262 -41.06 -16.96 -5.68
CA GLY A 262 -39.69 -17.42 -5.43
C GLY A 262 -39.54 -18.89 -5.03
N GLN A 263 -40.59 -19.71 -5.12
CA GLN A 263 -40.49 -21.15 -4.93
C GLN A 263 -39.96 -21.83 -6.19
N VAL A 264 -38.85 -22.56 -6.07
CA VAL A 264 -38.18 -23.30 -7.13
C VAL A 264 -38.53 -24.79 -7.05
N LEU A 265 -38.70 -25.43 -8.20
CA LEU A 265 -38.88 -26.87 -8.39
C LEU A 265 -37.77 -27.42 -9.32
N GLY A 266 -36.97 -28.36 -8.84
CA GLY A 266 -35.98 -29.08 -9.65
C GLY A 266 -36.65 -30.09 -10.58
N LYS A 267 -36.32 -30.06 -11.88
CA LYS A 267 -36.91 -30.93 -12.93
C LYS A 267 -35.94 -31.93 -13.55
N LYS A 268 -34.66 -31.58 -13.67
CA LYS A 268 -33.63 -32.38 -14.36
C LYS A 268 -32.26 -32.06 -13.78
N ALA A 269 -31.36 -33.04 -13.68
CA ALA A 269 -29.99 -32.79 -13.26
C ALA A 269 -29.29 -31.72 -14.10
N GLY A 270 -28.57 -30.82 -13.42
CA GLY A 270 -27.89 -29.67 -14.02
C GLY A 270 -27.69 -28.54 -13.02
N LYS A 271 -27.06 -27.45 -13.47
CA LYS A 271 -26.96 -26.20 -12.72
C LYS A 271 -27.70 -25.10 -13.46
N VAL A 272 -28.48 -24.30 -12.73
CA VAL A 272 -29.24 -23.19 -13.28
C VAL A 272 -29.31 -22.04 -12.29
N LYS A 273 -29.26 -20.80 -12.79
CA LYS A 273 -29.49 -19.62 -11.96
C LYS A 273 -30.96 -19.25 -11.93
N VAL A 274 -31.47 -18.96 -10.73
CA VAL A 274 -32.82 -18.45 -10.51
C VAL A 274 -32.70 -17.01 -10.01
N ARG A 275 -33.19 -16.08 -10.84
CA ARG A 275 -33.05 -14.64 -10.71
C ARG A 275 -34.33 -14.02 -10.16
N ALA A 276 -34.18 -13.10 -9.20
CA ALA A 276 -35.21 -12.11 -8.90
C ALA A 276 -34.82 -10.79 -9.55
N ILE A 277 -35.77 -10.15 -10.22
CA ILE A 277 -35.69 -8.76 -10.66
C ILE A 277 -36.67 -7.98 -9.80
N TRP A 278 -36.21 -6.95 -9.09
CA TRP A 278 -37.05 -6.00 -8.37
C TRP A 278 -37.07 -4.66 -9.11
N ASP A 279 -38.27 -4.18 -9.40
CA ASP A 279 -38.59 -3.06 -10.30
C ASP A 279 -39.58 -2.16 -9.54
N ASN A 280 -39.08 -1.07 -8.94
CA ASN A 280 -39.85 -0.21 -8.04
C ASN A 280 -39.35 1.25 -8.08
N GLY A 281 -40.15 2.13 -8.70
CA GLY A 281 -39.83 3.54 -8.89
C GLY A 281 -38.61 3.72 -9.80
N ASP A 282 -37.63 4.51 -9.36
CA ASP A 282 -36.36 4.72 -10.08
C ASP A 282 -35.42 3.51 -10.06
N TYR A 283 -35.74 2.44 -9.32
CA TYR A 283 -34.84 1.32 -9.06
C TYR A 283 -35.26 0.05 -9.78
N ARG A 284 -34.34 -0.50 -10.56
CA ARG A 284 -34.50 -1.74 -11.30
C ARG A 284 -33.23 -2.58 -11.17
N ILE A 285 -33.26 -3.55 -10.27
CA ILE A 285 -32.09 -4.33 -9.85
C ILE A 285 -32.36 -5.84 -9.90
N SER A 286 -31.32 -6.65 -10.12
CA SER A 286 -31.46 -8.11 -10.14
C SER A 286 -30.26 -8.84 -9.54
N ASP A 287 -30.55 -9.96 -8.90
CA ASP A 287 -29.57 -10.93 -8.40
C ASP A 287 -30.12 -12.35 -8.54
N ALA A 288 -29.26 -13.37 -8.46
CA ALA A 288 -29.66 -14.74 -8.71
C ALA A 288 -28.89 -15.75 -7.85
N ALA A 289 -29.62 -16.69 -7.25
CA ALA A 289 -29.04 -17.87 -6.61
C ALA A 289 -28.74 -18.97 -7.64
N GLU A 290 -27.66 -19.72 -7.44
CA GLU A 290 -27.37 -20.94 -8.18
C GLU A 290 -28.08 -22.15 -7.56
N ILE A 291 -28.92 -22.80 -8.37
CA ILE A 291 -29.61 -24.03 -8.03
C ILE A 291 -28.92 -25.19 -8.75
N THR A 292 -28.33 -26.09 -7.98
CA THR A 292 -27.82 -27.37 -8.47
C THR A 292 -28.91 -28.41 -8.29
N VAL A 293 -29.33 -29.06 -9.38
CA VAL A 293 -30.29 -30.17 -9.34
C VAL A 293 -29.52 -31.48 -9.52
N THR A 294 -29.75 -32.44 -8.62
CA THR A 294 -29.15 -33.79 -8.68
C THR A 294 -30.19 -34.87 -9.02
N THR A 295 -29.76 -35.94 -9.66
CA THR A 295 -30.56 -37.15 -9.95
C THR A 295 -30.15 -38.31 -9.05
N ASP A 296 -29.85 -38.03 -7.79
CA ASP A 296 -29.61 -39.08 -6.80
C ASP A 296 -30.90 -39.90 -6.63
N PRO A 297 -30.88 -41.23 -6.82
CA PRO A 297 -32.07 -42.04 -6.67
C PRO A 297 -32.48 -42.11 -5.19
N GLY A 298 -33.79 -42.15 -4.96
CA GLY A 298 -34.40 -42.21 -3.64
C GLY A 298 -35.68 -41.39 -3.52
N LEU A 299 -36.16 -41.27 -2.28
CA LEU A 299 -37.43 -40.61 -1.94
C LEU A 299 -37.21 -39.16 -1.46
N VAL A 300 -37.96 -38.23 -2.06
CA VAL A 300 -38.02 -36.80 -1.72
C VAL A 300 -39.39 -36.49 -1.09
N ILE A 301 -39.42 -35.61 -0.09
CA ILE A 301 -40.65 -35.06 0.49
C ILE A 301 -40.65 -33.53 0.31
N ASN A 302 -41.73 -32.99 -0.24
CA ASN A 302 -42.02 -31.56 -0.24
C ASN A 302 -43.10 -31.25 0.81
N LEU A 303 -42.87 -30.23 1.64
CA LEU A 303 -43.89 -29.62 2.49
C LEU A 303 -44.32 -28.26 1.91
N PRO A 304 -45.55 -27.77 2.16
CA PRO A 304 -45.99 -26.45 1.70
C PRO A 304 -45.17 -25.30 2.32
N LYS A 305 -44.78 -25.46 3.59
CA LYS A 305 -43.81 -24.64 4.33
C LYS A 305 -43.20 -25.51 5.46
N PRO A 306 -41.97 -25.22 5.95
CA PRO A 306 -41.33 -26.00 7.00
C PRO A 306 -41.81 -25.65 8.43
N GLU A 307 -42.35 -24.45 8.62
CA GLU A 307 -42.78 -23.93 9.94
C GLU A 307 -44.24 -23.46 9.95
N PHE A 308 -44.93 -23.73 11.05
CA PHE A 308 -46.33 -23.39 11.29
C PHE A 308 -46.50 -22.67 12.63
N CYS A 309 -47.47 -21.76 12.71
CA CYS A 309 -47.91 -21.17 13.98
C CYS A 309 -48.85 -22.12 14.72
N THR A 310 -48.96 -22.00 16.04
CA THR A 310 -50.04 -22.61 16.85
C THR A 310 -51.45 -22.26 16.37
N SER A 311 -51.61 -21.15 15.66
CA SER A 311 -52.86 -20.71 15.01
C SER A 311 -53.14 -21.29 13.62
N ASP A 312 -52.21 -22.01 12.99
CA ASP A 312 -52.42 -22.60 11.66
C ASP A 312 -53.32 -23.85 11.77
N SER A 313 -54.61 -23.71 11.42
CA SER A 313 -55.61 -24.79 11.50
C SER A 313 -55.97 -25.46 10.16
N SER A 314 -55.39 -25.00 9.05
CA SER A 314 -55.65 -25.56 7.72
C SER A 314 -54.89 -26.87 7.49
N ILE A 315 -55.56 -27.85 6.88
CA ILE A 315 -54.95 -29.14 6.49
C ILE A 315 -53.87 -28.87 5.44
N GLN A 316 -52.67 -29.40 5.70
CA GLN A 316 -51.51 -29.27 4.81
C GLN A 316 -51.33 -30.55 4.00
N GLN A 317 -50.82 -30.43 2.77
CA GLN A 317 -50.56 -31.58 1.89
C GLN A 317 -49.04 -31.76 1.75
N ALA A 318 -48.50 -32.86 2.25
CA ALA A 318 -47.17 -33.31 1.87
C ALA A 318 -47.23 -33.99 0.49
N GLU A 319 -46.18 -33.82 -0.31
CA GLU A 319 -45.98 -34.53 -1.56
C GLU A 319 -44.74 -35.42 -1.44
N ALA A 320 -44.83 -36.67 -1.87
CA ALA A 320 -43.66 -37.53 -2.07
C ALA A 320 -43.32 -37.62 -3.56
N VAL A 321 -42.03 -37.61 -3.90
CA VAL A 321 -41.53 -37.93 -5.25
C VAL A 321 -40.44 -38.98 -5.13
N LEU A 322 -40.58 -40.09 -5.87
CA LEU A 322 -39.60 -41.16 -5.92
C LEU A 322 -38.82 -41.07 -7.23
N THR A 323 -37.51 -40.87 -7.15
CA THR A 323 -36.59 -40.94 -8.30
C THR A 323 -35.93 -42.31 -8.31
N LYS A 324 -36.13 -43.08 -9.38
CA LYS A 324 -35.55 -44.43 -9.53
C LYS A 324 -34.09 -44.37 -10.01
N PRO A 325 -33.32 -45.47 -9.88
CA PRO A 325 -31.95 -45.57 -10.41
C PRO A 325 -31.81 -45.39 -11.93
N ASP A 326 -32.91 -45.47 -12.70
CA ASP A 326 -32.95 -45.15 -14.13
C ASP A 326 -33.11 -43.63 -14.42
N GLY A 327 -33.19 -42.80 -13.39
CA GLY A 327 -33.41 -41.35 -13.47
C GLY A 327 -34.86 -40.93 -13.67
N THR A 328 -35.83 -41.85 -13.66
CA THR A 328 -37.26 -41.51 -13.77
C THR A 328 -37.85 -41.12 -12.42
N SER A 329 -38.47 -39.94 -12.35
CA SER A 329 -39.11 -39.40 -11.14
C SER A 329 -40.63 -39.51 -11.20
N TRP A 330 -41.23 -40.05 -10.14
CA TRP A 330 -42.65 -40.37 -10.05
C TRP A 330 -43.30 -39.66 -8.85
N PRO A 331 -44.30 -38.78 -9.05
CA PRO A 331 -45.01 -38.15 -7.95
C PRO A 331 -46.01 -39.13 -7.30
N LEU A 332 -45.85 -39.36 -6.00
CA LEU A 332 -46.62 -40.35 -5.23
C LEU A 332 -47.65 -39.66 -4.32
N GLN A 333 -48.78 -39.23 -4.90
CA GLN A 333 -49.88 -38.63 -4.11
C GLN A 333 -50.59 -39.64 -3.21
N LYS A 334 -50.92 -40.82 -3.77
CA LYS A 334 -51.37 -42.00 -3.04
C LYS A 334 -50.89 -43.24 -3.79
N HIS A 335 -50.25 -44.18 -3.09
CA HIS A 335 -49.80 -45.43 -3.66
C HIS A 335 -49.78 -46.50 -2.56
N ASP A 336 -50.25 -47.72 -2.83
CA ASP A 336 -50.45 -48.75 -1.79
C ASP A 336 -49.13 -49.30 -1.20
N LYS A 337 -48.00 -48.91 -1.79
CA LYS A 337 -46.62 -49.20 -1.33
C LYS A 337 -45.93 -48.01 -0.63
N LEU A 338 -46.63 -46.87 -0.48
CA LEU A 338 -46.15 -45.70 0.23
C LEU A 338 -46.83 -45.65 1.62
N THR A 339 -46.02 -45.57 2.67
CA THR A 339 -46.49 -45.32 4.03
C THR A 339 -45.99 -43.98 4.53
N TRP A 340 -46.85 -43.27 5.27
CA TRP A 340 -46.51 -42.01 5.95
C TRP A 340 -46.60 -42.21 7.45
N THR A 341 -45.65 -41.63 8.18
CA THR A 341 -45.60 -41.65 9.65
C THR A 341 -45.17 -40.27 10.18
N SER A 342 -45.54 -39.97 11.42
CA SER A 342 -45.08 -38.80 12.17
C SER A 342 -44.37 -39.31 13.42
N SER A 343 -43.14 -38.87 13.68
CA SER A 343 -42.37 -39.35 14.85
C SER A 343 -42.96 -38.87 16.17
N ASN A 344 -43.65 -37.73 16.17
CA ASN A 344 -44.50 -37.29 17.27
C ASN A 344 -45.93 -36.90 16.78
N PRO A 345 -46.88 -37.85 16.79
CA PRO A 345 -48.28 -37.62 16.43
C PRO A 345 -49.02 -36.59 17.30
N SER A 346 -48.49 -36.21 18.47
CA SER A 346 -49.11 -35.17 19.33
C SER A 346 -48.86 -33.75 18.83
N ILE A 347 -47.89 -33.54 17.93
CA ILE A 347 -47.57 -32.24 17.33
C ILE A 347 -48.27 -32.12 15.97
N ALA A 348 -48.12 -33.12 15.10
CA ALA A 348 -48.89 -33.23 13.87
C ALA A 348 -49.12 -34.70 13.48
N THR A 349 -50.32 -35.01 13.00
CA THR A 349 -50.68 -36.35 12.47
C THR A 349 -50.71 -36.30 10.95
N ILE A 350 -50.14 -37.29 10.26
CA ILE A 350 -50.23 -37.45 8.81
C ILE A 350 -51.01 -38.72 8.43
N ASP A 351 -51.84 -38.65 7.39
CA ASP A 351 -52.59 -39.80 6.85
C ASP A 351 -51.89 -40.48 5.65
N GLN A 352 -52.43 -41.63 5.21
CA GLN A 352 -51.90 -42.39 4.07
C GLN A 352 -51.99 -41.65 2.71
N THR A 353 -52.66 -40.50 2.64
CA THR A 353 -52.71 -39.61 1.47
C THR A 353 -51.79 -38.40 1.60
N GLY A 354 -50.90 -38.38 2.61
CA GLY A 354 -49.94 -37.31 2.84
C GLY A 354 -50.55 -36.06 3.49
N LYS A 355 -51.81 -36.12 3.97
CA LYS A 355 -52.45 -34.95 4.60
C LYS A 355 -52.03 -34.82 6.05
N ILE A 356 -51.43 -33.69 6.37
CA ILE A 356 -50.97 -33.32 7.71
C ILE A 356 -52.08 -32.50 8.39
N THR A 357 -52.51 -32.97 9.56
CA THR A 357 -53.33 -32.24 10.51
C THR A 357 -52.48 -31.80 11.69
N LEU A 358 -52.26 -30.49 11.80
CA LEU A 358 -51.54 -29.85 12.89
C LEU A 358 -52.36 -29.96 14.19
N LYS A 359 -51.69 -30.11 15.35
CA LYS A 359 -52.36 -30.25 16.66
C LYS A 359 -52.21 -29.03 17.57
N ALA A 360 -51.64 -27.93 17.06
CA ALA A 360 -51.37 -26.69 17.80
C ALA A 360 -50.46 -26.87 19.06
N VAL A 361 -49.75 -27.99 19.17
CA VAL A 361 -48.74 -28.21 20.22
C VAL A 361 -47.39 -27.72 19.71
N ILE A 362 -46.71 -26.89 20.50
CA ILE A 362 -45.40 -26.31 20.20
C ILE A 362 -44.33 -27.42 20.20
N GLY A 363 -43.51 -27.49 19.16
CA GLY A 363 -42.40 -28.44 19.05
C GLY A 363 -42.11 -28.87 17.61
N THR A 364 -41.26 -29.88 17.47
CA THR A 364 -40.88 -30.48 16.19
C THR A 364 -41.35 -31.93 16.08
N THR A 365 -41.73 -32.35 14.87
CA THR A 365 -41.94 -33.76 14.51
C THR A 365 -41.27 -34.05 13.18
N GLU A 366 -40.78 -35.28 12.98
CA GLU A 366 -40.40 -35.74 11.65
C GLU A 366 -41.62 -36.32 10.95
N ILE A 367 -41.90 -35.81 9.76
CA ILE A 367 -42.80 -36.44 8.80
C ILE A 367 -41.95 -37.37 7.94
N THR A 368 -42.20 -38.67 8.06
CA THR A 368 -41.41 -39.71 7.40
C THR A 368 -42.24 -40.44 6.36
N ALA A 369 -41.80 -40.39 5.11
CA ALA A 369 -42.31 -41.19 4.01
C ALA A 369 -41.43 -42.45 3.85
N HIS A 370 -42.06 -43.60 3.62
CA HIS A 370 -41.38 -44.86 3.36
C HIS A 370 -42.08 -45.60 2.23
N PHE A 371 -41.40 -45.71 1.09
CA PHE A 371 -41.86 -46.44 -0.09
C PHE A 371 -41.13 -47.78 -0.17
N LYS A 372 -41.88 -48.90 -0.14
CA LYS A 372 -41.30 -50.24 -0.17
C LYS A 372 -41.96 -51.12 -1.23
N ASP A 373 -41.19 -51.51 -2.23
CA ASP A 373 -41.58 -52.42 -3.30
C ASP A 373 -40.55 -53.55 -3.44
N ASP A 374 -40.77 -54.65 -2.72
CA ASP A 374 -39.90 -55.83 -2.72
C ASP A 374 -39.73 -56.46 -4.12
N LEU A 375 -40.70 -56.27 -5.04
CA LEU A 375 -40.65 -56.77 -6.41
C LEU A 375 -39.77 -55.91 -7.35
N GLN A 376 -39.52 -54.66 -6.98
CA GLN A 376 -38.59 -53.76 -7.69
C GLN A 376 -37.29 -53.55 -6.91
N HIS A 377 -37.13 -54.21 -5.75
CA HIS A 377 -36.04 -54.01 -4.80
C HIS A 377 -35.83 -52.54 -4.37
N LEU A 378 -36.92 -51.80 -4.23
CA LEU A 378 -36.92 -50.41 -3.76
C LEU A 378 -37.39 -50.38 -2.29
N ASP A 379 -36.55 -49.88 -1.38
CA ASP A 379 -36.87 -49.75 0.05
C ASP A 379 -36.39 -48.36 0.54
N GLU A 380 -37.13 -47.34 0.11
CA GLU A 380 -36.70 -45.95 0.12
C GLU A 380 -37.42 -45.15 1.21
N LYS A 381 -36.66 -44.52 2.12
CA LYS A 381 -37.19 -43.85 3.31
C LYS A 381 -36.57 -42.48 3.52
N LYS A 382 -37.41 -41.47 3.74
CA LYS A 382 -37.00 -40.07 3.97
C LYS A 382 -37.79 -39.47 5.11
N SER A 383 -37.12 -38.69 5.96
CA SER A 383 -37.74 -37.79 6.94
C SER A 383 -37.58 -36.34 6.51
N VAL A 384 -38.55 -35.50 6.89
CA VAL A 384 -38.44 -34.04 6.90
C VAL A 384 -39.01 -33.50 8.21
N THR A 385 -38.32 -32.55 8.82
CA THR A 385 -38.78 -31.91 10.07
C THR A 385 -39.89 -30.91 9.78
N LEU A 386 -40.97 -30.97 10.56
CA LEU A 386 -42.04 -29.98 10.62
C LEU A 386 -42.05 -29.35 12.01
N THR A 387 -42.01 -28.02 12.05
CA THR A 387 -41.99 -27.24 13.31
C THR A 387 -43.31 -26.51 13.52
N ILE A 388 -43.88 -26.60 14.72
CA ILE A 388 -44.96 -25.73 15.20
C ILE A 388 -44.38 -24.83 16.30
N LYS A 389 -44.52 -23.51 16.14
CA LYS A 389 -44.06 -22.50 17.10
C LYS A 389 -45.22 -21.66 17.63
N ASP A 390 -45.09 -21.14 18.85
CA ASP A 390 -46.13 -20.29 19.42
C ASP A 390 -46.19 -18.94 18.71
N CYS A 391 -47.41 -18.51 18.41
CA CYS A 391 -47.73 -17.18 17.89
C CYS A 391 -48.72 -16.43 18.80
N GLY A 392 -49.11 -17.02 19.94
CA GLY A 392 -49.53 -16.35 21.17
C GLY A 392 -51.04 -16.14 21.40
N SER A 393 -51.62 -16.88 22.37
CA SER A 393 -52.48 -16.35 23.46
C SER A 393 -53.16 -17.44 24.34
N SER A 394 -52.79 -17.46 25.62
CA SER A 394 -53.54 -17.88 26.83
C SER A 394 -54.79 -18.81 26.76
N GLY A 395 -54.73 -19.94 27.47
CA GLY A 395 -55.90 -20.73 27.92
C GLY A 395 -55.50 -22.09 28.53
N GLY A 396 -56.18 -22.56 29.60
CA GLY A 396 -55.76 -23.78 30.31
C GLY A 396 -56.91 -24.72 30.74
N GLY A 397 -56.57 -25.98 31.06
CA GLY A 397 -57.48 -27.04 31.53
C GLY A 397 -56.71 -28.31 31.95
N ASN A 398 -57.29 -29.13 32.83
CA ASN A 398 -56.62 -30.29 33.46
C ASN A 398 -57.40 -31.63 33.18
N PRO A 399 -57.16 -32.79 33.83
CA PRO A 399 -56.80 -34.01 33.10
C PRO A 399 -57.86 -35.14 33.15
N GLY A 400 -57.64 -36.22 32.38
CA GLY A 400 -58.47 -37.44 32.39
C GLY A 400 -57.63 -38.73 32.49
N THR A 401 -58.08 -39.69 33.29
CA THR A 401 -57.37 -40.94 33.62
C THR A 401 -57.98 -42.18 32.94
N GLY A 402 -57.15 -43.19 32.62
CA GLY A 402 -57.63 -44.52 32.21
C GLY A 402 -56.55 -45.60 32.30
N ASN A 403 -56.88 -46.75 32.88
CA ASN A 403 -55.99 -47.90 33.08
C ASN A 403 -56.78 -49.22 32.91
N PRO A 404 -56.26 -50.24 32.20
CA PRO A 404 -56.71 -51.62 32.35
C PRO A 404 -55.58 -52.65 32.63
N GLN A 405 -55.98 -53.82 33.13
CA GLN A 405 -55.16 -54.82 33.82
C GLN A 405 -54.88 -56.09 32.96
N PRO A 406 -53.75 -56.81 33.15
CA PRO A 406 -53.40 -58.01 32.37
C PRO A 406 -53.87 -59.35 32.96
N PRO A 407 -53.87 -60.44 32.15
CA PRO A 407 -53.89 -61.85 32.60
C PRO A 407 -52.50 -62.53 32.48
N GLY A 408 -52.18 -63.64 33.16
CA GLY A 408 -52.90 -64.31 34.25
C GLY A 408 -52.48 -65.79 34.46
N GLY A 409 -52.23 -66.19 35.71
CA GLY A 409 -52.10 -67.60 36.15
C GLY A 409 -50.78 -68.32 35.80
N THR A 410 -50.36 -69.39 36.49
CA THR A 410 -50.85 -69.98 37.76
C THR A 410 -49.64 -70.55 38.52
N ASN A 411 -49.55 -70.35 39.84
CA ASN A 411 -48.38 -70.75 40.63
C ASN A 411 -48.77 -71.44 41.95
N GLY A 412 -47.96 -72.42 42.35
CA GLY A 412 -47.97 -72.92 43.73
C GLY A 412 -47.29 -71.91 44.66
N CYS A 413 -46.03 -71.57 44.37
CA CYS A 413 -45.35 -70.41 44.95
C CYS A 413 -45.22 -69.31 43.89
N ASN A 414 -45.80 -68.12 44.14
CA ASN A 414 -45.72 -67.01 43.19
C ASN A 414 -44.67 -65.98 43.63
N PRO A 415 -43.56 -65.80 42.89
CA PRO A 415 -42.63 -64.69 43.09
C PRO A 415 -43.17 -63.42 42.43
N VAL A 416 -43.32 -62.35 43.20
CA VAL A 416 -43.63 -61.01 42.70
C VAL A 416 -42.41 -60.12 42.90
N ILE A 417 -41.82 -59.65 41.80
CA ILE A 417 -40.77 -58.63 41.83
C ILE A 417 -41.47 -57.29 42.12
N ASN A 418 -41.28 -56.73 43.31
CA ASN A 418 -41.81 -55.39 43.59
C ASN A 418 -40.99 -54.34 42.81
N PRO A 419 -41.58 -53.19 42.43
CA PRO A 419 -40.85 -52.10 41.77
C PRO A 419 -39.61 -51.64 42.57
N PRO A 420 -38.49 -51.33 41.90
CA PRO A 420 -37.26 -50.92 42.56
C PRO A 420 -37.34 -49.48 43.08
N SER A 421 -36.73 -49.24 44.22
CA SER A 421 -36.43 -47.90 44.75
C SER A 421 -35.05 -47.43 44.27
N LYS A 422 -34.90 -46.13 44.02
CA LYS A 422 -33.60 -45.52 43.71
C LYS A 422 -32.83 -45.26 45.01
N GLY A 423 -31.75 -46.01 45.20
CA GLY A 423 -30.84 -45.89 46.34
C GLY A 423 -29.64 -44.98 46.03
N LEU A 424 -28.44 -45.40 46.44
CA LEU A 424 -27.20 -44.65 46.23
C LEU A 424 -26.93 -44.40 44.73
N MET A 425 -26.37 -43.22 44.44
CA MET A 425 -26.07 -42.74 43.10
C MET A 425 -24.57 -42.46 42.97
N GLN A 426 -23.96 -42.96 41.90
CA GLN A 426 -22.54 -42.79 41.59
C GLN A 426 -22.42 -42.03 40.27
N SER A 427 -21.97 -40.77 40.36
CA SER A 427 -21.74 -39.90 39.21
C SER A 427 -20.26 -39.62 39.00
N GLY A 428 -19.82 -39.62 37.75
CA GLY A 428 -18.52 -39.11 37.34
C GLY A 428 -18.70 -37.99 36.32
N TYR A 429 -17.82 -36.99 36.34
CA TYR A 429 -17.97 -35.76 35.55
C TYR A 429 -16.61 -35.12 35.23
N PHE A 430 -16.21 -35.19 33.98
CA PHE A 430 -15.07 -34.48 33.40
C PHE A 430 -15.53 -33.86 32.08
N MET A 431 -16.10 -32.65 32.14
CA MET A 431 -16.66 -31.93 30.99
C MET A 431 -15.96 -30.60 30.68
N ASP A 432 -14.93 -30.23 31.44
CA ASP A 432 -13.99 -29.16 31.07
C ASP A 432 -12.84 -29.77 30.25
N PRO A 433 -12.61 -29.35 28.98
CA PRO A 433 -11.50 -29.83 28.15
C PRO A 433 -10.12 -29.36 28.59
N GLN A 434 -10.01 -28.48 29.59
CA GLN A 434 -8.79 -27.80 30.02
C GLN A 434 -7.98 -27.24 28.85
N ALA A 435 -8.70 -26.70 27.86
CA ALA A 435 -8.17 -26.41 26.55
C ALA A 435 -7.21 -25.21 26.60
N SER A 436 -6.11 -25.31 25.86
CA SER A 436 -5.08 -24.27 25.80
C SER A 436 -4.47 -24.23 24.40
N GLY A 437 -4.42 -23.04 23.77
CA GLY A 437 -3.92 -22.86 22.42
C GLY A 437 -2.79 -21.84 22.32
N MET A 438 -2.01 -21.92 21.24
CA MET A 438 -1.00 -20.93 20.86
C MET A 438 -0.94 -20.75 19.34
N LEU A 439 -0.53 -19.55 18.91
CA LEU A 439 -0.34 -19.16 17.52
C LEU A 439 1.00 -18.39 17.43
N ARG A 440 2.06 -19.01 16.91
CA ARG A 440 3.44 -18.47 16.96
C ARG A 440 4.18 -18.59 15.61
N ALA A 441 5.35 -17.95 15.51
CA ALA A 441 6.13 -17.88 14.28
C ALA A 441 6.72 -19.22 13.83
N ASP A 442 6.71 -19.45 12.52
CA ASP A 442 7.45 -20.46 11.78
C ASP A 442 7.44 -21.88 12.37
N ARG A 443 8.47 -22.23 13.15
CA ARG A 443 8.74 -23.59 13.64
C ARG A 443 8.66 -23.61 15.16
N ARG A 444 7.78 -24.45 15.70
CA ARG A 444 7.62 -24.69 17.15
C ARG A 444 8.94 -25.11 17.80
N GLY A 445 9.44 -24.31 18.74
CA GLY A 445 10.72 -24.51 19.43
C GLY A 445 11.93 -23.89 18.72
N ALA A 446 11.72 -23.17 17.62
CA ALA A 446 12.72 -22.45 16.84
C ALA A 446 12.10 -21.20 16.19
N GLU A 447 11.24 -20.50 16.93
CA GLU A 447 10.51 -19.32 16.46
C GLU A 447 11.43 -18.15 16.09
N THR A 448 11.51 -17.80 14.79
CA THR A 448 12.34 -16.69 14.29
C THR A 448 11.92 -15.33 14.84
N PHE A 449 10.60 -15.14 15.04
CA PHE A 449 9.98 -13.86 15.40
C PHE A 449 9.17 -13.99 16.69
N ASN A 450 9.27 -12.99 17.57
CA ASN A 450 8.34 -12.88 18.69
C ASN A 450 7.02 -12.26 18.21
N VAL A 451 6.02 -13.12 17.94
CA VAL A 451 4.68 -12.71 17.48
C VAL A 451 3.98 -11.71 18.42
N LEU A 452 4.38 -11.58 19.68
CA LEU A 452 3.85 -10.56 20.59
C LEU A 452 4.35 -9.15 20.23
N GLU A 453 5.60 -9.04 19.79
CA GLU A 453 6.29 -7.77 19.53
C GLU A 453 6.26 -7.35 18.05
N GLY A 454 6.23 -8.33 17.14
CA GLY A 454 6.17 -8.12 15.71
C GLY A 454 6.53 -9.38 14.91
N ILE A 455 5.69 -9.75 13.95
CA ILE A 455 6.02 -10.66 12.85
C ILE A 455 5.67 -10.00 11.51
N PRO A 456 6.56 -10.03 10.50
CA PRO A 456 6.27 -9.50 9.17
C PRO A 456 5.18 -10.29 8.41
N THR A 457 4.57 -9.64 7.42
CA THR A 457 3.91 -10.35 6.32
C THR A 457 4.92 -11.19 5.53
N SER A 458 4.45 -12.22 4.81
CA SER A 458 5.29 -13.24 4.16
C SER A 458 6.17 -14.11 5.07
N GLU A 459 5.97 -14.03 6.39
CA GLU A 459 6.40 -15.07 7.33
C GLU A 459 5.24 -16.01 7.67
N SER A 460 5.56 -17.13 8.31
CA SER A 460 4.59 -18.17 8.60
C SER A 460 4.23 -18.25 10.08
N LEU A 461 3.02 -18.73 10.35
CA LEU A 461 2.58 -19.09 11.68
C LEU A 461 2.37 -20.61 11.77
N TYR A 462 2.57 -21.15 12.98
CA TYR A 462 2.05 -22.44 13.40
C TYR A 462 1.00 -22.25 14.49
N ALA A 463 -0.01 -23.11 14.47
CA ALA A 463 -1.12 -23.14 15.40
C ALA A 463 -1.11 -24.49 16.13
N ASN A 464 -1.22 -24.47 17.46
CA ASN A 464 -1.18 -25.69 18.27
C ASN A 464 -2.17 -25.59 19.44
N VAL A 465 -3.01 -26.62 19.61
CA VAL A 465 -4.00 -26.72 20.69
C VAL A 465 -3.77 -28.00 21.49
N GLN A 466 -3.93 -27.92 22.81
CA GLN A 466 -3.98 -29.05 23.72
C GLN A 466 -5.32 -29.08 24.47
N SER A 467 -5.78 -30.27 24.82
CA SER A 467 -6.98 -30.52 25.62
C SER A 467 -6.95 -31.94 26.22
N LEU A 468 -8.02 -32.35 26.91
CA LEU A 468 -8.20 -33.71 27.41
C LEU A 468 -8.58 -34.71 26.30
N HIS A 469 -8.04 -35.93 26.38
CA HIS A 469 -8.18 -37.01 25.39
C HIS A 469 -9.62 -37.50 25.21
N TYR A 470 -10.45 -37.31 26.23
CA TYR A 470 -11.90 -37.51 26.18
C TYR A 470 -12.54 -36.67 27.27
N LEU A 471 -13.85 -36.43 27.15
CA LEU A 471 -14.70 -35.89 28.21
C LEU A 471 -15.77 -36.92 28.54
N PHE A 472 -16.31 -36.89 29.75
CA PHE A 472 -17.44 -37.75 30.11
C PHE A 472 -18.33 -37.15 31.19
N GLN A 473 -19.60 -37.55 31.15
CA GLN A 473 -20.48 -37.47 32.30
C GLN A 473 -21.30 -38.77 32.40
N ASN A 474 -21.33 -39.39 33.57
CA ASN A 474 -22.04 -40.64 33.79
C ASN A 474 -22.81 -40.60 35.11
N LYS A 475 -23.89 -41.39 35.17
CA LYS A 475 -24.79 -41.49 36.32
C LYS A 475 -25.25 -42.93 36.46
N PHE A 476 -24.68 -43.65 37.41
CA PHE A 476 -25.09 -45.00 37.77
C PHE A 476 -25.96 -44.93 39.02
N THR A 477 -27.08 -45.65 39.03
CA THR A 477 -28.01 -45.68 40.17
C THR A 477 -28.16 -47.09 40.69
N ASN A 478 -28.02 -47.27 42.00
CA ASN A 478 -28.31 -48.52 42.68
C ASN A 478 -29.83 -48.66 42.83
N MET A 479 -30.38 -49.70 42.23
CA MET A 479 -31.80 -50.03 42.20
C MET A 479 -32.05 -51.16 43.18
N THR A 480 -32.71 -50.84 44.30
CA THR A 480 -32.92 -51.79 45.40
C THR A 480 -34.40 -52.04 45.67
N GLY A 481 -34.76 -53.28 45.92
CA GLY A 481 -36.13 -53.68 46.22
C GLY A 481 -36.22 -55.09 46.81
N GLU A 482 -37.41 -55.67 46.80
CA GLU A 482 -37.64 -57.03 47.31
C GLU A 482 -38.46 -57.85 46.31
N VAL A 483 -38.09 -59.11 46.11
CA VAL A 483 -39.01 -60.12 45.56
C VAL A 483 -39.80 -60.71 46.74
N THR A 484 -41.12 -60.71 46.62
CA THR A 484 -42.03 -61.29 47.62
C THR A 484 -42.54 -62.63 47.12
N TYR A 485 -42.34 -63.67 47.92
CA TYR A 485 -42.74 -65.05 47.63
C TYR A 485 -43.91 -65.42 48.53
N SER A 486 -44.99 -65.89 47.91
CA SER A 486 -46.12 -66.50 48.63
C SER A 486 -45.90 -68.02 48.66
N VAL A 487 -45.33 -68.55 49.74
CA VAL A 487 -44.91 -69.96 49.84
C VAL A 487 -45.98 -70.78 50.57
N PRO A 488 -46.73 -71.67 49.90
CA PRO A 488 -47.64 -72.58 50.59
C PRO A 488 -46.83 -73.66 51.32
N VAL A 489 -46.94 -73.67 52.66
CA VAL A 489 -46.35 -74.67 53.54
C VAL A 489 -47.46 -75.56 54.07
N THR A 490 -47.28 -76.88 53.93
CA THR A 490 -48.27 -77.91 54.29
C THR A 490 -47.74 -78.80 55.42
N LYS A 491 -48.60 -79.16 56.38
CA LYS A 491 -48.31 -80.15 57.42
C LYS A 491 -49.58 -80.96 57.71
N THR A 492 -49.44 -82.28 57.83
CA THR A 492 -50.57 -83.18 58.13
C THR A 492 -50.57 -83.55 59.61
N TYR A 493 -51.61 -83.14 60.33
CA TYR A 493 -51.82 -83.49 61.73
C TYR A 493 -52.66 -84.78 61.82
N VAL A 494 -52.32 -85.67 62.75
CA VAL A 494 -53.08 -86.90 63.04
C VAL A 494 -53.25 -87.13 64.53
N TRP A 495 -54.48 -87.44 64.94
CA TRP A 495 -54.86 -87.75 66.32
C TRP A 495 -56.02 -88.75 66.36
N THR A 496 -56.30 -89.33 67.52
CA THR A 496 -57.42 -90.26 67.73
C THR A 496 -58.43 -89.69 68.70
N VAL A 497 -59.72 -90.00 68.49
CA VAL A 497 -60.81 -89.58 69.38
C VAL A 497 -61.36 -90.80 70.15
N PRO A 498 -61.42 -90.77 71.50
CA PRO A 498 -62.01 -91.84 72.28
C PRO A 498 -63.53 -91.96 72.08
N VAL A 499 -64.04 -93.20 72.04
CA VAL A 499 -65.47 -93.51 71.98
C VAL A 499 -65.81 -94.50 73.11
N PRO A 500 -66.94 -94.36 73.83
CA PRO A 500 -67.31 -95.32 74.89
C PRO A 500 -67.47 -96.76 74.35
N PRO A 501 -67.18 -97.80 75.16
CA PRO A 501 -67.23 -99.18 74.68
C PRO A 501 -68.65 -99.66 74.31
N PRO A 502 -68.80 -100.55 73.30
CA PRO A 502 -67.76 -101.12 72.44
C PRO A 502 -67.56 -100.30 71.16
N GLY A 503 -66.49 -99.48 71.12
CA GLY A 503 -66.13 -98.66 69.96
C GLY A 503 -64.63 -98.70 69.68
N VAL A 504 -64.24 -98.73 68.40
CA VAL A 504 -62.83 -98.65 67.97
C VAL A 504 -62.42 -97.18 67.84
N PRO A 505 -61.23 -96.75 68.33
CA PRO A 505 -60.78 -95.36 68.19
C PRO A 505 -60.68 -94.95 66.72
N ILE A 506 -61.30 -93.82 66.37
CA ILE A 506 -61.29 -93.28 65.00
C ILE A 506 -60.03 -92.41 64.83
N PRO A 507 -59.17 -92.67 63.83
CA PRO A 507 -58.09 -91.76 63.46
C PRO A 507 -58.66 -90.57 62.67
N MET A 508 -58.42 -89.37 63.19
CA MET A 508 -58.69 -88.10 62.52
C MET A 508 -57.38 -87.60 61.89
N SER A 509 -57.44 -87.11 60.65
CA SER A 509 -56.33 -86.42 60.01
C SER A 509 -56.79 -85.06 59.46
N GLN A 510 -55.90 -84.07 59.54
CA GLN A 510 -56.14 -82.75 58.96
C GLN A 510 -54.85 -82.17 58.40
N THR A 511 -54.80 -82.00 57.09
CA THR A 511 -53.75 -81.22 56.43
C THR A 511 -54.05 -79.74 56.61
N VAL A 512 -53.11 -79.00 57.20
CA VAL A 512 -53.16 -77.54 57.29
C VAL A 512 -52.15 -76.97 56.28
N THR A 513 -52.65 -76.12 55.38
CA THR A 513 -51.85 -75.30 54.48
C THR A 513 -51.86 -73.87 55.00
N GLN A 514 -50.69 -73.28 55.23
CA GLN A 514 -50.55 -71.84 55.45
C GLN A 514 -49.63 -71.25 54.39
N THR A 515 -50.06 -70.17 53.74
CA THR A 515 -49.22 -69.44 52.78
C THR A 515 -48.37 -68.44 53.55
N MET A 516 -47.08 -68.70 53.61
CA MET A 516 -46.11 -67.92 54.35
C MET A 516 -45.43 -66.91 53.42
N THR A 517 -45.32 -65.66 53.88
CA THR A 517 -44.68 -64.60 53.09
C THR A 517 -43.19 -64.60 53.34
N VAL A 518 -42.40 -64.88 52.30
CA VAL A 518 -40.95 -64.80 52.34
C VAL A 518 -40.49 -63.64 51.48
N LYS A 519 -39.67 -62.76 52.03
CA LYS A 519 -39.05 -61.65 51.32
C LYS A 519 -37.59 -61.95 51.03
N ARG A 520 -37.12 -61.56 49.84
CA ARG A 520 -35.70 -61.59 49.47
C ARG A 520 -35.33 -60.23 48.86
N PRO A 521 -34.33 -59.52 49.40
CA PRO A 521 -33.87 -58.28 48.79
C PRO A 521 -33.22 -58.54 47.44
N TYR A 522 -33.20 -57.53 46.59
CA TYR A 522 -32.37 -57.46 45.40
C TYR A 522 -31.69 -56.08 45.33
N GLY A 523 -30.50 -56.03 44.73
CA GLY A 523 -29.78 -54.80 44.43
C GLY A 523 -28.95 -54.94 43.16
N TYR A 524 -29.10 -54.01 42.22
CA TYR A 524 -28.32 -53.95 40.98
C TYR A 524 -28.09 -52.50 40.56
N TRP A 525 -27.09 -52.26 39.72
CA TRP A 525 -26.77 -50.94 39.19
C TRP A 525 -27.25 -50.80 37.74
N GLN A 526 -27.93 -49.69 37.48
CA GLN A 526 -28.50 -49.31 36.19
C GLN A 526 -27.84 -48.01 35.71
N ILE A 527 -27.63 -47.91 34.39
CA ILE A 527 -27.08 -46.72 33.73
C ILE A 527 -28.22 -45.72 33.50
N ASP A 528 -28.31 -44.74 34.41
CA ASP A 528 -29.26 -43.64 34.36
C ASP A 528 -28.85 -42.60 33.30
N ASN A 529 -27.54 -42.44 33.07
CA ASN A 529 -26.92 -41.72 31.95
C ASN A 529 -25.47 -42.19 31.72
N LEU A 530 -25.01 -42.19 30.47
CA LEU A 530 -23.60 -42.37 30.07
C LEU A 530 -23.30 -41.57 28.80
N GLU A 531 -22.50 -40.51 28.93
CA GLU A 531 -21.97 -39.72 27.83
C GLU A 531 -20.44 -39.73 27.87
N ILE A 532 -19.79 -40.04 26.76
CA ILE A 532 -18.34 -39.97 26.59
C ILE A 532 -18.04 -39.36 25.21
N TYR A 533 -17.18 -38.34 25.17
CA TYR A 533 -16.90 -37.54 23.98
C TYR A 533 -15.43 -37.65 23.57
N ARG A 534 -15.18 -37.69 22.26
CA ARG A 534 -13.84 -37.50 21.67
C ARG A 534 -13.64 -36.05 21.21
N PRO A 535 -12.44 -35.45 21.34
CA PRO A 535 -12.09 -34.26 20.59
C PRO A 535 -12.07 -34.59 19.08
N GLU A 536 -12.50 -33.65 18.24
CA GLU A 536 -12.64 -33.86 16.79
C GLU A 536 -11.90 -32.82 15.96
N GLN A 537 -12.13 -31.53 16.25
CA GLN A 537 -11.48 -30.40 15.59
C GLN A 537 -11.31 -29.22 16.55
N ALA A 538 -10.25 -28.44 16.37
CA ALA A 538 -10.04 -27.17 17.05
C ALA A 538 -9.87 -26.04 16.02
N ARG A 539 -10.64 -24.96 16.16
CA ARG A 539 -10.61 -23.80 15.24
C ARG A 539 -10.01 -22.60 15.96
N LEU A 540 -9.02 -21.95 15.35
CA LEU A 540 -8.43 -20.69 15.84
C LEU A 540 -8.72 -19.53 14.88
N SER A 541 -8.87 -18.32 15.41
CA SER A 541 -9.18 -17.11 14.65
C SER A 541 -8.28 -15.95 15.09
N ASN A 542 -7.66 -15.25 14.12
CA ASN A 542 -6.78 -14.09 14.35
C ASN A 542 -6.66 -13.26 13.06
N TYR A 543 -6.47 -11.93 13.19
CA TYR A 543 -6.18 -11.03 12.06
C TYR A 543 -5.09 -11.53 11.10
N ALA A 544 -3.98 -12.05 11.63
CA ALA A 544 -2.85 -12.56 10.85
C ALA A 544 -3.20 -13.78 9.97
N LEU A 545 -4.28 -14.49 10.31
CA LEU A 545 -4.85 -15.59 9.52
C LEU A 545 -5.79 -15.09 8.39
N GLY A 546 -5.83 -13.79 8.10
CA GLY A 546 -6.68 -13.20 7.07
C GLY A 546 -6.54 -13.83 5.68
N GLY A 547 -5.35 -14.34 5.32
CA GLY A 547 -5.12 -15.12 4.10
C GLY A 547 -5.87 -16.45 4.02
N TYR A 548 -6.42 -16.92 5.14
CA TYR A 548 -7.23 -18.13 5.30
C TYR A 548 -8.68 -17.78 5.69
N GLY A 549 -9.14 -16.56 5.42
CA GLY A 549 -10.46 -16.07 5.84
C GLY A 549 -10.53 -15.70 7.34
N GLY A 550 -9.39 -15.43 7.97
CA GLY A 550 -9.30 -15.00 9.37
C GLY A 550 -9.28 -16.14 10.40
N SER A 551 -9.50 -17.39 9.98
CA SER A 551 -9.50 -18.55 10.89
C SER A 551 -8.94 -19.81 10.24
N VAL A 552 -8.37 -20.71 11.04
CA VAL A 552 -7.89 -22.02 10.60
C VAL A 552 -8.49 -23.12 11.46
N THR A 553 -8.81 -24.27 10.85
CA THR A 553 -9.25 -25.48 11.54
C THR A 553 -8.10 -26.49 11.62
N LEU A 554 -8.00 -27.17 12.76
CA LEU A 554 -7.06 -28.24 13.05
C LEU A 554 -7.88 -29.51 13.34
N ASP A 555 -7.86 -30.47 12.42
CA ASP A 555 -8.49 -31.79 12.64
C ASP A 555 -7.61 -32.70 13.51
N ALA A 556 -8.21 -33.61 14.27
CA ALA A 556 -7.51 -34.49 15.19
C ALA A 556 -6.65 -35.55 14.47
N LYS A 557 -5.36 -35.28 14.30
CA LYS A 557 -4.40 -36.17 13.60
C LYS A 557 -3.83 -37.22 14.55
N ASN A 558 -3.72 -38.48 14.10
CA ASN A 558 -3.15 -39.60 14.86
C ASN A 558 -3.81 -39.83 16.25
N TYR A 559 -5.07 -39.42 16.40
CA TYR A 559 -5.85 -39.61 17.63
C TYR A 559 -6.62 -40.94 17.59
N THR A 560 -6.52 -41.72 18.68
CA THR A 560 -7.26 -42.98 18.85
C THR A 560 -8.39 -42.77 19.85
N PRO A 561 -9.68 -42.85 19.46
CA PRO A 561 -10.80 -42.66 20.38
C PRO A 561 -10.88 -43.80 21.41
N PRO A 562 -11.35 -43.53 22.64
CA PRO A 562 -11.76 -44.57 23.57
C PRO A 562 -12.82 -45.51 22.96
N VAL A 563 -12.75 -46.79 23.31
CA VAL A 563 -13.71 -47.82 22.89
C VAL A 563 -14.67 -48.10 24.03
N ILE A 564 -15.97 -48.06 23.74
CA ILE A 564 -17.05 -48.20 24.72
C ILE A 564 -17.98 -49.32 24.25
N THR A 565 -18.25 -50.27 25.14
CA THR A 565 -19.31 -51.26 24.96
C THR A 565 -20.22 -51.21 26.16
N SER A 566 -21.47 -50.81 25.95
CA SER A 566 -22.49 -50.68 26.99
C SER A 566 -23.78 -51.40 26.62
N THR A 567 -24.49 -51.93 27.62
CA THR A 567 -25.91 -52.29 27.46
C THR A 567 -26.69 -51.77 28.65
N ASN A 568 -27.82 -51.11 28.39
CA ASN A 568 -28.77 -50.65 29.38
C ASN A 568 -30.10 -51.39 29.24
N LYS A 569 -30.74 -51.74 30.35
CA LYS A 569 -32.13 -52.22 30.40
C LYS A 569 -32.91 -51.39 31.42
N ASP A 570 -34.15 -51.05 31.11
CA ASP A 570 -34.99 -50.22 31.99
C ASP A 570 -36.06 -50.98 32.79
N ASP A 571 -36.28 -52.25 32.45
CA ASP A 571 -37.18 -53.14 33.20
C ASP A 571 -36.42 -53.95 34.26
N VAL A 572 -36.90 -53.88 35.50
CA VAL A 572 -36.40 -54.66 36.64
C VAL A 572 -36.46 -56.17 36.39
N SER A 573 -37.42 -56.67 35.61
CA SER A 573 -37.50 -58.10 35.26
C SER A 573 -36.29 -58.58 34.46
N SER A 574 -35.62 -57.67 33.76
CA SER A 574 -34.42 -57.95 32.95
C SER A 574 -33.12 -57.88 33.76
N HIS A 575 -33.18 -57.51 35.04
CA HIS A 575 -32.07 -57.47 35.99
C HIS A 575 -32.21 -58.49 37.12
N VAL A 576 -33.44 -58.71 37.59
CA VAL A 576 -33.77 -59.55 38.75
C VAL A 576 -34.49 -60.81 38.29
N GLN A 577 -33.80 -61.94 38.37
CA GLN A 577 -34.41 -63.26 38.23
C GLN A 577 -34.73 -63.81 39.63
N PRO A 578 -36.01 -64.03 39.97
CA PRO A 578 -36.39 -64.68 41.22
C PRO A 578 -35.71 -66.04 41.40
N SER A 579 -35.42 -66.39 42.64
CA SER A 579 -35.06 -67.75 43.03
C SER A 579 -36.20 -68.70 42.69
N ASN A 580 -35.88 -69.92 42.25
CA ASN A 580 -36.92 -70.95 42.09
C ASN A 580 -37.55 -71.24 43.46
N CYS A 581 -38.87 -71.29 43.52
CA CYS A 581 -39.64 -71.49 44.74
C CYS A 581 -40.69 -72.60 44.53
N ASN A 582 -40.79 -73.51 45.50
CA ASN A 582 -41.72 -74.63 45.49
C ASN A 582 -42.60 -74.62 46.75
N SER A 583 -43.72 -75.34 46.72
CA SER A 583 -44.50 -75.63 47.93
C SER A 583 -43.69 -76.51 48.89
N VAL A 584 -43.74 -76.22 50.19
CA VAL A 584 -43.01 -76.97 51.23
C VAL A 584 -43.96 -77.93 51.94
N ASN A 585 -43.52 -79.16 52.18
CA ASN A 585 -44.27 -80.14 52.97
C ASN A 585 -43.43 -80.54 54.20
N LEU A 586 -43.96 -80.24 55.39
CA LEU A 586 -43.35 -80.54 56.69
C LEU A 586 -43.64 -81.97 57.18
N GLY A 587 -44.33 -82.79 56.38
CA GLY A 587 -44.68 -84.16 56.71
C GLY A 587 -45.80 -84.24 57.74
N THR A 588 -45.70 -85.25 58.61
CA THR A 588 -46.80 -85.70 59.48
C THR A 588 -46.48 -85.45 60.95
N GLY A 589 -47.35 -84.74 61.67
CA GLY A 589 -47.25 -84.46 63.10
C GLY A 589 -48.33 -85.16 63.92
N GLY A 590 -48.00 -85.59 65.14
CA GLY A 590 -48.95 -86.18 66.09
C GLY A 590 -49.64 -85.14 66.97
N GLY A 591 -50.96 -85.27 67.12
CA GLY A 591 -51.81 -84.35 67.89
C GLY A 591 -52.74 -83.50 67.01
N PRO A 592 -53.75 -82.84 67.60
CA PRO A 592 -54.62 -81.90 66.88
C PRO A 592 -53.85 -80.62 66.48
N PRO A 593 -54.32 -79.84 65.49
CA PRO A 593 -53.59 -78.68 64.99
C PRO A 593 -53.36 -77.61 66.05
N MET A 594 -52.12 -77.14 66.17
CA MET A 594 -51.72 -76.03 67.04
C MET A 594 -51.20 -74.85 66.20
N ASN A 595 -51.10 -73.66 66.80
CA ASN A 595 -50.69 -72.45 66.08
C ASN A 595 -49.15 -72.38 65.88
N GLU A 596 -48.64 -73.18 64.96
CA GLU A 596 -47.20 -73.34 64.69
C GLU A 596 -46.60 -72.33 63.69
N THR A 597 -47.11 -71.10 63.60
CA THR A 597 -46.73 -70.12 62.55
C THR A 597 -45.21 -69.94 62.40
N GLY A 598 -44.45 -69.96 63.50
CA GLY A 598 -42.98 -69.85 63.46
C GLY A 598 -42.28 -71.04 62.77
N VAL A 599 -42.82 -72.26 62.89
CA VAL A 599 -42.29 -73.46 62.22
C VAL A 599 -42.58 -73.39 60.72
N PHE A 600 -43.79 -72.97 60.35
CA PHE A 600 -44.18 -72.79 58.96
C PHE A 600 -43.36 -71.67 58.28
N GLN A 601 -43.12 -70.56 58.98
CA GLN A 601 -42.28 -69.45 58.48
C GLN A 601 -40.83 -69.90 58.25
N ALA A 602 -40.21 -70.55 59.24
CA ALA A 602 -38.83 -71.04 59.10
C ALA A 602 -38.67 -72.05 57.95
N ALA A 603 -39.68 -72.90 57.71
CA ALA A 603 -39.70 -73.85 56.60
C ALA A 603 -39.81 -73.15 55.23
N ALA A 604 -40.63 -72.10 55.14
CA ALA A 604 -40.73 -71.28 53.93
C ALA A 604 -39.42 -70.52 53.66
N GLU A 605 -38.80 -69.94 54.70
CA GLU A 605 -37.54 -69.23 54.56
C GLU A 605 -36.37 -70.13 54.16
N ALA A 606 -36.33 -71.39 54.63
CA ALA A 606 -35.33 -72.37 54.19
C ALA A 606 -35.50 -72.79 52.71
N ALA A 607 -36.72 -72.68 52.15
CA ALA A 607 -37.04 -73.15 50.80
C ALA A 607 -36.82 -72.10 49.69
N VAL A 608 -36.64 -70.82 50.04
CA VAL A 608 -36.43 -69.73 49.07
C VAL A 608 -34.99 -69.22 49.16
N GLY A 609 -34.21 -69.47 48.11
CA GLY A 609 -32.83 -68.99 47.99
C GLY A 609 -32.73 -67.47 47.78
N ALA A 610 -31.51 -67.00 47.50
CA ALA A 610 -31.30 -65.62 47.08
C ALA A 610 -31.85 -65.37 45.67
N ASN A 611 -32.27 -64.13 45.40
CA ASN A 611 -32.57 -63.69 44.03
C ASN A 611 -31.29 -63.65 43.21
N LYS A 612 -31.37 -64.01 41.93
CA LYS A 612 -30.27 -63.83 40.98
C LYS A 612 -30.38 -62.43 40.37
N VAL A 613 -29.30 -61.65 40.45
CA VAL A 613 -29.26 -60.24 40.02
C VAL A 613 -28.10 -59.97 39.07
N SER A 614 -28.26 -59.02 38.15
CA SER A 614 -27.23 -58.57 37.22
C SER A 614 -27.30 -57.06 37.03
N ASN A 615 -26.15 -56.39 36.93
CA ASN A 615 -26.10 -54.97 36.56
C ASN A 615 -26.36 -54.80 35.05
N ASP A 616 -26.44 -53.54 34.62
CA ASP A 616 -26.07 -53.16 33.24
C ASP A 616 -24.59 -53.50 32.92
N LEU A 617 -24.23 -53.44 31.64
CA LEU A 617 -22.84 -53.65 31.19
C LEU A 617 -22.20 -52.31 30.86
N LEU A 618 -20.97 -52.11 31.32
CA LEU A 618 -20.06 -51.08 30.81
C LEU A 618 -18.63 -51.60 30.75
N VAL A 619 -18.09 -51.69 29.53
CA VAL A 619 -16.68 -51.94 29.24
C VAL A 619 -16.09 -50.68 28.58
N PHE A 620 -14.98 -50.19 29.14
CA PHE A 620 -14.27 -49.00 28.67
C PHE A 620 -12.80 -49.33 28.40
N ASN A 621 -12.35 -49.13 27.16
CA ASN A 621 -11.01 -49.52 26.69
C ASN A 621 -10.64 -50.97 27.08
N GLY A 622 -11.59 -51.90 26.89
CA GLY A 622 -11.43 -53.32 27.23
C GLY A 622 -11.58 -53.67 28.73
N ASN A 623 -11.65 -52.68 29.63
CA ASN A 623 -11.82 -52.90 31.07
C ASN A 623 -13.30 -52.87 31.46
N THR A 624 -13.81 -53.94 32.07
CA THR A 624 -15.16 -53.97 32.64
C THR A 624 -15.23 -53.06 33.87
N LEU A 625 -16.01 -51.99 33.77
CA LEU A 625 -16.32 -51.04 34.84
C LEU A 625 -17.63 -51.39 35.55
N MET A 626 -18.63 -51.82 34.79
CA MET A 626 -19.90 -52.38 35.30
C MET A 626 -20.12 -53.75 34.66
N ASP A 627 -20.35 -54.76 35.49
CA ASP A 627 -20.37 -56.18 35.11
C ASP A 627 -21.78 -56.76 35.20
N ASN A 628 -22.27 -57.33 34.10
CA ASN A 628 -23.61 -57.88 33.96
C ASN A 628 -23.71 -59.40 34.23
N ARG A 629 -22.64 -60.02 34.75
CA ARG A 629 -22.70 -61.39 35.26
C ARG A 629 -23.71 -61.52 36.41
N ILE A 630 -24.17 -62.75 36.64
CA ILE A 630 -25.21 -63.05 37.63
C ILE A 630 -24.59 -63.24 39.02
N HIS A 631 -25.16 -62.54 40.00
CA HIS A 631 -24.78 -62.57 41.42
C HIS A 631 -25.99 -62.91 42.31
N ASP A 632 -25.73 -63.26 43.58
CA ASP A 632 -26.76 -63.55 44.58
C ASP A 632 -27.09 -62.32 45.44
N ALA A 633 -28.38 -61.96 45.48
CA ALA A 633 -28.99 -60.83 46.20
C ALA A 633 -28.48 -59.42 45.85
N ALA A 634 -27.18 -59.17 45.69
CA ALA A 634 -26.62 -57.88 45.31
C ALA A 634 -25.51 -58.04 44.26
N ALA A 635 -25.59 -57.25 43.17
CA ALA A 635 -24.56 -57.19 42.16
C ALA A 635 -23.44 -56.18 42.52
N PRO A 636 -22.21 -56.33 42.00
CA PRO A 636 -21.06 -55.50 42.38
C PRO A 636 -21.26 -54.01 42.10
N VAL A 637 -20.65 -53.17 42.94
CA VAL A 637 -20.60 -51.71 42.75
C VAL A 637 -19.74 -51.36 41.51
N PRO A 638 -20.19 -50.45 40.63
CA PRO A 638 -19.43 -50.05 39.45
C PRO A 638 -18.10 -49.36 39.80
N LYS A 639 -17.09 -49.59 38.98
CA LYS A 639 -15.86 -48.79 39.01
C LYS A 639 -16.12 -47.43 38.34
N PRO A 640 -15.48 -46.34 38.80
CA PRO A 640 -15.50 -45.08 38.07
C PRO A 640 -14.86 -45.24 36.69
N ILE A 641 -15.28 -44.39 35.74
CA ILE A 641 -14.53 -44.19 34.50
C ILE A 641 -13.19 -43.53 34.88
N PRO A 642 -12.04 -43.95 34.32
CA PRO A 642 -10.75 -43.33 34.59
C PRO A 642 -10.75 -41.83 34.25
N GLU A 643 -9.84 -41.08 34.87
CA GLU A 643 -9.64 -39.68 34.51
C GLU A 643 -8.96 -39.56 33.12
N PRO A 644 -9.34 -38.56 32.30
CA PRO A 644 -8.75 -38.37 30.98
C PRO A 644 -7.37 -37.71 31.06
N ALA A 645 -6.38 -38.31 30.40
CA ALA A 645 -5.08 -37.67 30.17
C ALA A 645 -5.18 -36.54 29.13
N ARG A 646 -4.14 -35.70 29.02
CA ARG A 646 -4.01 -34.74 27.89
C ARG A 646 -3.72 -35.46 26.58
N ILE A 647 -4.17 -34.88 25.47
CA ILE A 647 -3.78 -35.31 24.12
C ILE A 647 -2.27 -35.10 23.89
N GLY A 648 -1.68 -35.93 23.03
CA GLY A 648 -0.33 -35.71 22.50
C GLY A 648 -0.23 -34.38 21.74
N PRO A 649 0.95 -33.73 21.74
CA PRO A 649 1.12 -32.34 21.31
C PRO A 649 0.86 -32.08 19.82
N ASP A 650 0.75 -33.12 19.00
CA ASP A 650 0.59 -33.03 17.54
C ASP A 650 -0.82 -33.36 17.03
N ILE A 651 -1.74 -33.74 17.93
CA ILE A 651 -3.12 -34.07 17.55
C ILE A 651 -3.84 -32.87 16.94
N PHE A 652 -3.69 -31.68 17.54
CA PHE A 652 -4.10 -30.41 16.93
C PHE A 652 -2.89 -29.54 16.65
N TYR A 653 -2.18 -29.86 15.57
CA TYR A 653 -1.05 -29.09 15.06
C TYR A 653 -1.19 -28.77 13.56
N GLY A 654 -0.95 -27.50 13.23
CA GLY A 654 -0.88 -26.97 11.87
C GLY A 654 0.24 -25.93 11.76
N THR A 655 0.85 -25.82 10.58
CA THR A 655 2.02 -24.97 10.33
C THR A 655 2.04 -24.55 8.85
N GLY A 656 2.81 -23.51 8.52
CA GLY A 656 2.85 -22.94 7.17
C GLY A 656 1.70 -21.97 6.89
N TYR A 657 1.06 -21.41 7.93
CA TYR A 657 0.02 -20.39 7.77
C TYR A 657 0.68 -19.03 7.46
N ILE A 658 0.84 -18.71 6.18
CA ILE A 658 1.55 -17.50 5.73
C ILE A 658 0.70 -16.26 5.99
N ILE A 659 1.27 -15.25 6.65
CA ILE A 659 0.62 -13.97 6.88
C ILE A 659 0.56 -13.20 5.56
N SER A 660 -0.66 -12.94 5.07
CA SER A 660 -0.88 -12.31 3.76
C SER A 660 -0.25 -10.93 3.66
N LYS A 661 0.40 -10.64 2.52
CA LYS A 661 0.93 -9.31 2.16
C LYS A 661 -0.13 -8.21 2.16
N THR A 662 -1.42 -8.53 2.10
CA THR A 662 -2.53 -7.56 2.17
C THR A 662 -2.84 -7.07 3.59
N LEU A 663 -2.22 -7.65 4.63
CA LEU A 663 -2.48 -7.32 6.03
C LEU A 663 -1.52 -6.22 6.50
N ALA A 664 -2.02 -4.98 6.52
CA ALA A 664 -1.32 -3.84 7.09
C ALA A 664 -0.89 -4.09 8.55
N ASN A 665 0.18 -3.42 8.97
CA ASN A 665 0.67 -3.50 10.36
C ASN A 665 -0.46 -3.27 11.39
N ARG A 666 -0.57 -4.17 12.39
CA ARG A 666 -1.51 -4.04 13.52
C ARG A 666 -0.94 -4.64 14.80
N GLN A 667 -1.06 -3.92 15.90
CA GLN A 667 -0.57 -4.35 17.21
C GLN A 667 -1.52 -5.34 17.89
N ALA A 668 -0.95 -6.33 18.58
CA ALA A 668 -1.59 -7.21 19.55
C ALA A 668 -3.01 -7.69 19.17
N GLN A 669 -3.20 -8.11 17.92
CA GLN A 669 -4.51 -8.56 17.44
C GLN A 669 -4.88 -9.86 18.17
N PRO A 670 -6.08 -9.95 18.79
CA PRO A 670 -6.43 -11.06 19.65
C PRO A 670 -6.59 -12.35 18.87
N THR A 671 -6.19 -13.47 19.49
CA THR A 671 -6.50 -14.80 18.99
C THR A 671 -7.64 -15.38 19.83
N THR A 672 -8.70 -15.85 19.17
CA THR A 672 -9.76 -16.64 19.80
C THR A 672 -9.74 -18.06 19.24
N GLY A 673 -10.42 -18.99 19.90
CA GLY A 673 -10.54 -20.34 19.39
C GLY A 673 -11.56 -21.19 20.13
N THR A 674 -12.00 -22.25 19.46
CA THR A 674 -12.96 -23.22 19.99
C THR A 674 -12.50 -24.64 19.70
N ILE A 675 -12.92 -25.60 20.54
CA ILE A 675 -12.68 -27.03 20.35
C ILE A 675 -14.00 -27.80 20.37
N ALA A 676 -14.21 -28.62 19.35
CA ALA A 676 -15.38 -29.47 19.20
C ALA A 676 -15.13 -30.88 19.76
N TYR A 677 -16.10 -31.37 20.51
CA TYR A 677 -16.13 -32.69 21.13
C TYR A 677 -17.39 -33.45 20.69
N THR A 678 -17.18 -34.57 20.00
CA THR A 678 -18.25 -35.37 19.38
C THR A 678 -18.54 -36.62 20.21
N LEU A 679 -19.83 -36.89 20.44
CA LEU A 679 -20.30 -37.97 21.30
C LEU A 679 -19.99 -39.34 20.68
N LEU A 680 -19.45 -40.26 21.48
CA LEU A 680 -19.10 -41.59 21.00
C LEU A 680 -20.34 -42.52 20.93
N PRO A 681 -20.35 -43.51 20.00
CA PRO A 681 -21.32 -44.60 20.05
C PRO A 681 -21.12 -45.43 21.33
N GLY A 682 -22.21 -46.05 21.83
CA GLY A 682 -22.21 -46.67 23.16
C GLY A 682 -22.48 -45.68 24.31
N ASN A 683 -23.06 -44.52 24.01
CA ASN A 683 -23.70 -43.67 25.02
C ASN A 683 -25.09 -44.23 25.39
N ILE A 684 -25.55 -43.96 26.61
CA ILE A 684 -26.88 -44.36 27.11
C ILE A 684 -27.61 -43.09 27.57
N LYS A 685 -28.74 -42.77 26.92
CA LYS A 685 -29.57 -41.58 27.22
C LYS A 685 -28.79 -40.25 27.14
N GLY A 686 -27.73 -40.23 26.33
CA GLY A 686 -26.78 -39.14 26.24
C GLY A 686 -27.29 -37.91 25.46
N GLY A 687 -26.52 -36.81 25.54
CA GLY A 687 -26.86 -35.54 24.92
C GLY A 687 -26.39 -35.40 23.46
N VAL A 688 -26.06 -34.17 23.08
CA VAL A 688 -25.52 -33.81 21.76
C VAL A 688 -24.03 -33.46 21.85
N ASN A 689 -23.36 -33.36 20.70
CA ASN A 689 -21.99 -32.84 20.57
C ASN A 689 -21.80 -31.50 21.29
N LYS A 690 -20.58 -31.24 21.76
CA LYS A 690 -20.23 -30.05 22.55
C LYS A 690 -19.16 -29.24 21.84
N THR A 691 -19.19 -27.93 22.06
CA THR A 691 -18.12 -27.01 21.65
C THR A 691 -17.77 -26.16 22.84
N PHE A 692 -16.47 -25.94 23.06
CA PHE A 692 -15.94 -25.16 24.18
C PHE A 692 -14.98 -24.10 23.66
N ASP A 693 -14.91 -22.95 24.32
CA ASP A 693 -13.91 -21.93 24.04
C ASP A 693 -12.51 -22.35 24.54
N ILE A 694 -11.47 -21.85 23.89
CA ILE A 694 -10.07 -22.07 24.25
C ILE A 694 -9.54 -20.77 24.88
N PRO A 695 -9.45 -20.67 26.22
CA PRO A 695 -9.01 -19.44 26.89
C PRO A 695 -7.51 -19.16 26.70
N GLY A 696 -7.13 -17.89 26.86
CA GLY A 696 -5.73 -17.48 27.08
C GLY A 696 -4.78 -17.59 25.88
N ILE A 697 -5.28 -17.74 24.65
CA ILE A 697 -4.43 -17.83 23.46
C ILE A 697 -3.70 -16.49 23.23
N ASN A 698 -2.40 -16.56 22.90
CA ASN A 698 -1.59 -15.37 22.68
C ASN A 698 -2.09 -14.51 21.50
N PRO A 699 -2.01 -13.17 21.57
CA PRO A 699 -2.25 -12.29 20.43
C PRO A 699 -1.10 -12.36 19.41
N VAL A 700 -1.31 -11.74 18.24
CA VAL A 700 -0.30 -11.59 17.19
C VAL A 700 -0.20 -10.11 16.76
N THR A 701 1.03 -9.59 16.74
CA THR A 701 1.39 -8.25 16.26
C THR A 701 1.95 -8.38 14.84
N VAL A 702 1.21 -7.93 13.84
CA VAL A 702 1.69 -7.88 12.45
C VAL A 702 2.47 -6.58 12.25
N HIS A 703 3.71 -6.69 11.80
CA HIS A 703 4.59 -5.54 11.59
C HIS A 703 5.64 -5.86 10.53
N THR A 704 5.54 -5.21 9.37
CA THR A 704 6.39 -5.51 8.20
C THR A 704 7.47 -4.43 8.07
N PRO A 705 8.75 -4.78 8.31
CA PRO A 705 9.84 -3.80 8.42
C PRO A 705 10.43 -3.40 7.06
N VAL A 706 10.71 -2.11 6.92
CA VAL A 706 11.49 -1.49 5.84
C VAL A 706 12.47 -0.46 6.41
N ILE A 707 13.58 -0.28 5.69
CA ILE A 707 14.64 0.69 6.02
C ILE A 707 14.93 1.57 4.79
N MET A 708 15.48 2.75 5.06
CA MET A 708 15.92 3.73 4.06
C MET A 708 17.12 4.51 4.60
N VAL A 709 18.34 4.07 4.27
CA VAL A 709 19.59 4.78 4.61
C VAL A 709 20.40 5.05 3.33
N PRO A 710 19.95 6.00 2.49
CA PRO A 710 20.48 6.23 1.15
C PRO A 710 21.77 7.06 1.18
N SER A 711 22.46 7.09 0.03
CA SER A 711 23.52 8.07 -0.21
C SER A 711 23.52 8.54 -1.67
N VAL A 712 24.16 9.67 -1.93
CA VAL A 712 24.37 10.24 -3.27
C VAL A 712 25.88 10.44 -3.46
N SER A 713 26.42 10.03 -4.61
CA SER A 713 27.83 10.20 -4.97
C SER A 713 28.25 11.66 -4.90
N ASP A 714 29.42 11.92 -4.33
CA ASP A 714 29.97 13.26 -4.13
C ASP A 714 31.17 13.48 -5.06
N ASP A 715 31.03 14.39 -6.04
CA ASP A 715 32.04 14.63 -7.07
C ASP A 715 32.94 15.83 -6.78
N GLN A 716 33.51 15.86 -5.57
CA GLN A 716 34.42 16.93 -5.11
C GLN A 716 35.56 17.23 -6.10
N ALA A 717 36.08 16.22 -6.80
CA ALA A 717 37.18 16.33 -7.77
C ALA A 717 36.84 17.18 -9.02
N HIS A 718 35.58 17.60 -9.17
CA HIS A 718 35.09 18.48 -10.23
C HIS A 718 34.42 19.75 -9.66
N ASN A 719 34.46 19.96 -8.33
CA ASN A 719 33.87 21.11 -7.65
C ASN A 719 34.80 22.34 -7.71
N GLN A 720 34.45 23.29 -8.58
CA GLN A 720 35.23 24.53 -8.82
C GLN A 720 34.86 25.72 -7.91
N LYS A 721 33.94 25.56 -6.95
CA LYS A 721 33.45 26.69 -6.12
C LYS A 721 34.56 27.31 -5.27
N THR A 722 34.60 28.64 -5.21
CA THR A 722 35.41 29.42 -4.23
C THR A 722 35.14 29.02 -2.78
N THR A 723 33.92 28.58 -2.47
CA THR A 723 33.53 28.11 -1.14
C THR A 723 32.63 26.88 -1.30
N PRO A 724 33.21 25.66 -1.25
CA PRO A 724 32.45 24.42 -1.32
C PRO A 724 31.53 24.21 -0.10
N ALA A 725 30.38 23.57 -0.33
CA ALA A 725 29.48 23.11 0.73
C ALA A 725 29.87 21.69 1.18
N TYR A 726 30.82 21.59 2.11
CA TYR A 726 31.36 20.31 2.61
C TYR A 726 30.32 19.44 3.36
N ASP A 727 29.12 19.95 3.64
CA ASP A 727 27.97 19.23 4.20
C ASP A 727 27.13 18.49 3.14
N ARG A 728 27.52 18.51 1.85
CA ARG A 728 26.67 18.12 0.72
C ARG A 728 27.45 17.33 -0.34
N SER A 729 26.79 16.35 -0.96
CA SER A 729 27.33 15.73 -2.17
C SER A 729 27.33 16.75 -3.32
N ALA A 730 28.50 16.99 -3.92
CA ALA A 730 28.68 17.85 -5.07
C ALA A 730 28.15 17.14 -6.33
N LEU A 731 27.16 17.72 -7.00
CA LEU A 731 26.61 17.25 -8.27
C LEU A 731 26.95 18.25 -9.37
N ILE A 732 27.71 17.82 -10.37
CA ILE A 732 28.22 18.72 -11.40
C ILE A 732 27.35 18.63 -12.66
N LEU A 733 27.03 19.78 -13.26
CA LEU A 733 26.29 19.84 -14.53
C LEU A 733 27.04 19.08 -15.65
N ASP A 734 26.29 18.41 -16.54
CA ASP A 734 26.86 17.65 -17.66
C ASP A 734 27.79 16.49 -17.23
N ARG A 735 27.49 15.87 -16.07
CA ARG A 735 28.21 14.70 -15.53
C ARG A 735 27.25 13.66 -14.95
N PRO A 736 27.67 12.38 -14.87
CA PRO A 736 26.94 11.33 -14.16
C PRO A 736 27.04 11.50 -12.64
N PHE A 737 26.02 11.05 -11.93
CA PHE A 737 26.03 10.83 -10.48
C PHE A 737 25.27 9.55 -10.15
N SER A 738 25.56 8.93 -9.02
CA SER A 738 24.92 7.69 -8.57
C SER A 738 24.24 7.86 -7.23
N VAL A 739 23.04 7.28 -7.09
CA VAL A 739 22.37 7.15 -5.80
C VAL A 739 22.45 5.70 -5.33
N THR A 740 22.70 5.50 -4.04
CA THR A 740 22.72 4.18 -3.40
C THR A 740 21.54 4.07 -2.46
N VAL A 741 20.75 3.01 -2.59
CA VAL A 741 19.50 2.80 -1.84
C VAL A 741 19.51 1.36 -1.29
N PRO A 742 20.17 1.12 -0.15
CA PRO A 742 20.34 -0.21 0.41
C PRO A 742 19.04 -0.75 1.02
N THR A 743 18.94 -2.08 1.10
CA THR A 743 17.91 -2.79 1.87
C THR A 743 18.44 -3.37 3.18
N THR A 744 19.76 -3.38 3.38
CA THR A 744 20.42 -3.75 4.64
C THR A 744 20.57 -2.54 5.55
N GLY A 745 20.12 -2.65 6.79
CA GLY A 745 20.20 -1.58 7.78
C GLY A 745 19.72 -2.01 9.18
N PRO A 746 19.76 -1.10 10.16
CA PRO A 746 19.19 -1.33 11.49
C PRO A 746 17.66 -1.23 11.49
N HIS A 747 17.02 -1.99 12.38
CA HIS A 747 15.60 -1.86 12.76
C HIS A 747 15.45 -2.18 14.26
N ARG A 748 14.22 -2.34 14.76
CA ARG A 748 13.91 -2.70 16.16
C ARG A 748 14.75 -3.89 16.64
N GLY A 749 15.27 -3.80 17.86
CA GLY A 749 16.10 -4.85 18.50
C GLY A 749 15.31 -6.05 19.05
N ILE A 750 14.28 -6.51 18.35
CA ILE A 750 13.41 -7.64 18.76
C ILE A 750 13.77 -8.93 17.99
N PRO A 751 13.38 -10.14 18.47
CA PRO A 751 13.71 -11.40 17.82
C PRO A 751 13.30 -11.42 16.34
N GLY A 752 14.26 -11.76 15.49
CA GLY A 752 14.13 -11.80 14.03
C GLY A 752 14.37 -10.47 13.31
N TYR A 753 14.53 -9.35 14.01
CA TYR A 753 14.77 -8.01 13.43
C TYR A 753 16.25 -7.60 13.62
N GLY A 754 16.55 -6.39 14.12
CA GLY A 754 17.91 -5.88 14.25
C GLY A 754 18.55 -5.48 12.92
N ILE A 755 19.89 -5.65 12.81
CA ILE A 755 20.67 -5.30 11.61
C ILE A 755 20.68 -6.48 10.63
N ARG A 756 19.98 -6.34 9.50
CA ARG A 756 19.86 -7.38 8.45
C ARG A 756 19.39 -6.78 7.13
N ASP A 757 19.29 -7.62 6.09
CA ASP A 757 18.61 -7.27 4.84
C ASP A 757 17.08 -7.34 4.98
N TYR A 758 16.40 -6.29 4.52
CA TYR A 758 14.95 -6.11 4.52
C TYR A 758 14.32 -6.21 3.11
N ALA A 759 15.09 -6.61 2.09
CA ALA A 759 14.62 -6.74 0.71
C ALA A 759 13.35 -7.61 0.58
N LYS A 760 13.26 -8.71 1.34
CA LYS A 760 12.10 -9.63 1.34
C LYS A 760 10.76 -8.90 1.56
N TYR A 761 10.75 -7.85 2.36
CA TYR A 761 9.54 -7.14 2.82
C TYR A 761 9.31 -5.81 2.11
N THR A 762 10.18 -5.43 1.18
CA THR A 762 10.14 -4.15 0.48
C THR A 762 9.35 -4.31 -0.83
N ARG A 763 8.27 -3.54 -1.02
CA ARG A 763 7.50 -3.50 -2.27
C ARG A 763 8.27 -2.83 -3.39
N GLN A 764 8.80 -1.66 -3.08
CA GLN A 764 9.48 -0.76 -4.01
C GLN A 764 10.33 0.22 -3.20
N LYS A 765 11.46 0.62 -3.78
CA LYS A 765 12.30 1.71 -3.30
C LYS A 765 12.16 2.83 -4.31
N GLN A 766 12.13 4.09 -3.88
CA GLN A 766 11.97 5.22 -4.77
C GLN A 766 12.89 6.38 -4.40
N VAL A 767 13.36 7.10 -5.42
CA VAL A 767 14.08 8.38 -5.30
C VAL A 767 13.27 9.48 -6.00
N TRP A 768 13.40 10.71 -5.52
CA TRP A 768 12.73 11.90 -6.06
C TRP A 768 13.71 13.06 -6.07
N PHE A 769 13.83 13.70 -7.23
CA PHE A 769 14.73 14.83 -7.45
C PHE A 769 13.92 16.13 -7.56
N PRO A 770 14.32 17.22 -6.86
CA PRO A 770 13.74 18.54 -7.03
C PRO A 770 14.16 19.23 -8.36
N PHE A 771 15.11 18.63 -9.08
CA PHE A 771 15.66 19.03 -10.37
C PHE A 771 15.45 17.93 -11.44
N ASP A 772 15.62 18.30 -12.71
CA ASP A 772 15.50 17.39 -13.85
C ASP A 772 16.68 16.41 -13.90
N THR A 773 16.48 15.21 -14.44
CA THR A 773 17.57 14.25 -14.62
C THR A 773 17.37 13.34 -15.83
N TYR A 774 18.41 12.58 -16.17
CA TYR A 774 18.35 11.48 -17.13
C TYR A 774 18.69 10.16 -16.43
N ASP A 775 18.03 9.07 -16.81
CA ASP A 775 18.45 7.73 -16.38
C ASP A 775 19.69 7.22 -17.15
N ALA A 776 20.16 6.03 -16.80
CA ALA A 776 21.31 5.38 -17.43
C ALA A 776 21.12 5.04 -18.94
N ALA A 777 19.91 5.18 -19.49
CA ALA A 777 19.61 5.02 -20.91
C ALA A 777 19.41 6.38 -21.63
N MET A 778 19.80 7.48 -20.99
CA MET A 778 19.59 8.86 -21.45
C MET A 778 18.11 9.22 -21.71
N LYS A 779 17.18 8.55 -21.01
CA LYS A 779 15.76 8.94 -21.02
C LYS A 779 15.53 10.05 -20.00
N PHE A 780 14.90 11.13 -20.46
CA PHE A 780 14.58 12.29 -19.62
C PHE A 780 13.56 11.94 -18.53
N ILE A 781 13.80 12.45 -17.33
CA ILE A 781 12.90 12.40 -16.17
C ILE A 781 12.74 13.84 -15.64
N PRO A 782 11.54 14.44 -15.72
CA PRO A 782 11.32 15.79 -15.24
C PRO A 782 11.36 15.85 -13.71
N LYS A 783 11.78 17.00 -13.18
CA LYS A 783 11.79 17.31 -11.74
C LYS A 783 10.47 17.02 -11.04
N ARG A 784 10.57 16.69 -9.76
CA ARG A 784 9.47 16.33 -8.85
C ARG A 784 8.76 15.00 -9.18
N THR A 785 9.38 14.14 -9.98
CA THR A 785 8.91 12.78 -10.28
C THR A 785 9.48 11.77 -9.28
N TRP A 786 8.66 10.81 -8.81
CA TRP A 786 9.14 9.62 -8.09
C TRP A 786 9.61 8.56 -9.07
N ILE A 787 10.83 8.05 -8.88
CA ILE A 787 11.50 7.08 -9.75
C ILE A 787 11.62 5.76 -8.98
N ASP A 788 11.04 4.68 -9.51
CA ASP A 788 11.18 3.34 -8.93
C ASP A 788 12.59 2.77 -9.15
N ILE A 789 13.23 2.37 -8.06
CA ILE A 789 14.50 1.65 -8.03
C ILE A 789 14.21 0.19 -7.69
N PRO A 790 14.59 -0.79 -8.54
CA PRO A 790 14.36 -2.21 -8.27
C PRO A 790 14.93 -2.63 -6.90
N VAL A 791 14.20 -3.45 -6.15
CA VAL A 791 14.53 -3.77 -4.74
C VAL A 791 15.95 -4.33 -4.59
N GLY A 792 16.34 -5.27 -5.46
CA GLY A 792 17.70 -5.83 -5.49
C GLY A 792 18.78 -4.95 -6.13
N GLN A 793 18.42 -3.84 -6.79
CA GLN A 793 19.38 -2.89 -7.34
C GLN A 793 19.81 -1.90 -6.25
N LEU A 794 21.01 -2.08 -5.71
CA LEU A 794 21.50 -1.26 -4.59
C LEU A 794 21.99 0.13 -5.01
N SER A 795 22.43 0.31 -6.26
CA SER A 795 22.90 1.60 -6.79
C SER A 795 22.38 1.86 -8.21
N THR A 796 22.15 3.13 -8.54
CA THR A 796 21.60 3.58 -9.83
C THR A 796 22.28 4.88 -10.26
N THR A 797 22.77 4.91 -11.50
CA THR A 797 23.40 6.09 -12.11
C THR A 797 22.37 6.90 -12.90
N PHE A 798 22.49 8.21 -12.76
CA PHE A 798 21.73 9.26 -13.42
C PHE A 798 22.71 10.27 -14.05
N TYR A 799 22.23 11.11 -14.97
CA TYR A 799 23.03 12.19 -15.56
C TYR A 799 22.38 13.56 -15.33
N MET A 800 23.20 14.58 -15.09
CA MET A 800 22.75 15.93 -14.74
C MET A 800 22.60 16.84 -15.99
N PRO A 801 21.38 17.29 -16.36
CA PRO A 801 21.16 18.19 -17.48
C PRO A 801 21.76 19.58 -17.23
N VAL A 802 22.36 20.19 -18.26
CA VAL A 802 23.00 21.52 -18.17
C VAL A 802 22.08 22.65 -17.74
N TRP A 803 20.76 22.51 -17.97
CA TRP A 803 19.77 23.54 -17.66
C TRP A 803 19.23 23.51 -16.23
N VAL A 804 19.64 22.55 -15.41
CA VAL A 804 19.31 22.55 -13.99
C VAL A 804 19.89 23.80 -13.33
N ASP A 805 19.10 24.46 -12.48
CA ASP A 805 19.57 25.58 -11.68
C ASP A 805 20.62 25.14 -10.67
N GLU A 806 21.63 25.98 -10.46
CA GLU A 806 22.68 25.68 -9.48
C GLU A 806 22.27 26.08 -8.07
N GLY A 807 22.70 25.29 -7.09
CA GLY A 807 22.52 25.59 -5.67
C GLY A 807 22.21 24.36 -4.81
N PRO A 808 21.92 24.59 -3.52
CA PRO A 808 21.63 23.54 -2.57
C PRO A 808 20.25 22.92 -2.82
N TYR A 809 20.20 21.59 -2.85
CA TYR A 809 18.97 20.81 -2.97
C TYR A 809 18.89 19.72 -1.90
N SER A 810 17.72 19.08 -1.82
CA SER A 810 17.42 17.93 -0.98
C SER A 810 16.79 16.84 -1.83
N VAL A 811 17.47 15.71 -1.98
CA VAL A 811 16.98 14.53 -2.71
C VAL A 811 16.20 13.65 -1.75
N LEU A 812 14.94 13.36 -2.06
CA LEU A 812 14.06 12.59 -1.19
C LEU A 812 14.07 11.11 -1.58
N PHE A 813 14.06 10.22 -0.60
CA PHE A 813 14.03 8.77 -0.79
C PHE A 813 12.94 8.13 0.07
N ARG A 814 12.37 7.03 -0.42
CA ARG A 814 11.44 6.20 0.38
C ARG A 814 11.49 4.71 0.02
N SER A 815 11.29 3.87 1.03
CA SER A 815 11.20 2.41 0.94
C SER A 815 9.84 2.00 1.51
N ILE A 816 9.01 1.36 0.69
CA ILE A 816 7.60 1.08 0.99
C ILE A 816 7.46 -0.41 1.27
N SER A 817 6.83 -0.79 2.39
CA SER A 817 6.63 -2.19 2.73
C SER A 817 5.64 -2.88 1.78
N GLU A 818 5.78 -4.20 1.62
CA GLU A 818 4.87 -5.02 0.81
C GLU A 818 3.39 -4.89 1.24
N ASN A 819 3.15 -4.64 2.52
CA ASN A 819 1.82 -4.48 3.11
C ASN A 819 1.38 -3.03 3.34
N ALA A 820 2.10 -2.04 2.80
CA ALA A 820 1.70 -0.65 2.89
C ALA A 820 0.31 -0.45 2.23
N PRO A 821 -0.69 0.13 2.91
CA PRO A 821 -2.00 0.40 2.30
C PRO A 821 -1.91 1.47 1.20
N ALA A 822 -3.04 1.81 0.58
CA ALA A 822 -3.08 2.89 -0.41
C ALA A 822 -2.75 4.26 0.21
N SER A 823 -3.28 4.54 1.40
CA SER A 823 -2.80 5.58 2.31
C SER A 823 -1.82 4.95 3.32
N PHE A 824 -0.73 5.64 3.61
CA PHE A 824 0.32 5.16 4.52
C PHE A 824 0.98 6.34 5.24
N THR A 825 1.54 6.06 6.42
CA THR A 825 2.39 7.02 7.16
C THR A 825 3.87 6.64 7.04
N THR A 826 4.72 7.65 7.18
CA THR A 826 6.17 7.61 6.91
C THR A 826 7.00 7.85 8.17
N GLU A 827 8.19 7.26 8.24
CA GLU A 827 9.12 7.42 9.36
C GLU A 827 10.56 7.62 8.86
N PRO A 828 11.37 8.50 9.47
CA PRO A 828 12.78 8.64 9.14
C PRO A 828 13.56 7.33 9.32
N GLN A 829 14.36 6.96 8.31
CA GLN A 829 15.33 5.87 8.27
C GLN A 829 14.81 4.42 8.40
N ALA A 830 13.80 4.16 9.22
CA ALA A 830 13.16 2.86 9.37
C ALA A 830 11.75 3.02 9.94
N ASN A 831 10.81 2.16 9.56
CA ASN A 831 9.47 2.14 10.18
C ASN A 831 9.50 1.45 11.56
N LEU A 832 10.15 2.07 12.55
CA LEU A 832 10.26 1.55 13.91
C LEU A 832 8.91 1.60 14.65
N THR A 833 8.09 2.61 14.37
CA THR A 833 6.75 2.78 14.91
C THR A 833 5.75 1.97 14.10
N LEU A 834 5.00 1.10 14.78
CA LEU A 834 4.20 0.06 14.11
C LEU A 834 3.18 0.59 13.09
N SER A 835 2.60 1.78 13.32
CA SER A 835 1.64 2.41 12.40
C SER A 835 2.20 2.72 11.02
N ASN A 836 3.53 2.84 10.89
CA ASN A 836 4.18 3.30 9.67
C ASN A 836 4.54 2.12 8.75
N HIS A 837 4.38 2.33 7.45
CA HIS A 837 4.65 1.32 6.41
C HIS A 837 5.76 1.76 5.43
N VAL A 838 6.30 2.96 5.62
CA VAL A 838 7.28 3.56 4.71
C VAL A 838 8.43 4.17 5.51
N ALA A 839 9.65 3.75 5.20
CA ALA A 839 10.86 4.42 5.67
C ALA A 839 11.25 5.52 4.67
N THR A 840 11.58 6.71 5.15
CA THR A 840 11.96 7.88 4.34
C THR A 840 13.30 8.44 4.78
N ASP A 841 14.08 9.02 3.86
CA ASP A 841 15.25 9.83 4.22
C ASP A 841 15.52 10.92 3.17
N THR A 842 16.40 11.86 3.48
CA THR A 842 16.72 13.04 2.64
C THR A 842 18.21 13.28 2.59
N VAL A 843 18.81 13.22 1.39
CA VAL A 843 20.24 13.52 1.20
C VAL A 843 20.40 14.97 0.71
N PRO A 844 21.17 15.83 1.41
CA PRO A 844 21.48 17.17 0.94
C PRO A 844 22.55 17.10 -0.16
N VAL A 845 22.32 17.83 -1.25
CA VAL A 845 23.24 17.93 -2.39
C VAL A 845 23.44 19.40 -2.78
N ASP A 846 24.45 19.67 -3.60
CA ASP A 846 24.75 20.99 -4.14
C ASP A 846 25.02 20.86 -5.65
N VAL A 847 24.19 21.48 -6.49
CA VAL A 847 24.33 21.43 -7.96
C VAL A 847 25.21 22.58 -8.43
N ILE A 848 26.25 22.27 -9.19
CA ILE A 848 27.38 23.17 -9.45
C ILE A 848 27.71 23.22 -10.95
N GLY A 849 27.84 24.43 -11.47
CA GLY A 849 28.25 24.73 -12.84
C GLY A 849 29.74 24.56 -13.08
N ARG A 850 30.20 24.97 -14.26
CA ARG A 850 31.59 24.74 -14.71
C ARG A 850 32.17 25.97 -15.41
N LEU A 851 33.49 26.11 -15.36
CA LEU A 851 34.33 27.13 -16.00
C LEU A 851 35.53 26.39 -16.61
N TYR A 852 35.72 26.46 -17.93
CA TYR A 852 36.55 25.48 -18.65
C TYR A 852 36.93 25.87 -20.09
N ASP A 853 37.63 24.97 -20.79
CA ASP A 853 37.95 25.01 -22.23
C ASP A 853 38.81 26.22 -22.67
N PHE A 854 39.53 26.90 -21.78
CA PHE A 854 40.35 28.07 -22.12
C PHE A 854 41.43 27.74 -23.17
N LYS A 855 41.51 28.58 -24.22
CA LYS A 855 42.47 28.42 -25.33
C LYS A 855 42.72 29.72 -26.07
N VAL A 856 43.91 29.85 -26.67
CA VAL A 856 44.23 30.89 -27.66
C VAL A 856 43.74 30.45 -29.04
N THR A 857 43.08 31.37 -29.76
CA THR A 857 42.34 31.08 -31.01
C THR A 857 42.85 31.84 -32.23
N ASP A 858 43.56 32.96 -32.05
CA ASP A 858 44.27 33.71 -33.09
C ASP A 858 45.36 34.59 -32.42
N ILE A 859 46.40 34.96 -33.16
CA ILE A 859 47.46 35.87 -32.71
C ILE A 859 47.66 36.96 -33.77
N ALA A 860 47.65 38.22 -33.35
CA ALA A 860 47.69 39.37 -34.27
C ALA A 860 49.07 39.60 -34.92
N ASP A 861 50.13 39.06 -34.33
CA ASP A 861 51.51 39.08 -34.84
C ASP A 861 51.59 38.38 -36.21
N PHE A 862 52.11 39.08 -37.23
CA PHE A 862 52.09 38.60 -38.61
C PHE A 862 52.84 37.29 -38.84
N ASN A 863 53.81 36.96 -37.98
CA ASN A 863 54.57 35.72 -38.11
C ASN A 863 53.69 34.50 -37.80
N TRP A 864 52.64 34.68 -36.99
CA TRP A 864 51.70 33.62 -36.60
C TRP A 864 50.49 33.48 -37.53
N GLU A 865 50.38 34.33 -38.57
CA GLU A 865 49.18 34.40 -39.42
C GLU A 865 48.83 33.04 -40.08
N ASN A 866 49.80 32.34 -40.67
CA ASN A 866 49.58 31.04 -41.32
C ASN A 866 49.18 29.92 -40.35
N VAL A 867 49.40 30.08 -39.05
CA VAL A 867 49.05 29.07 -38.04
C VAL A 867 47.52 29.01 -37.85
N PHE A 868 46.89 30.18 -37.83
CA PHE A 868 45.47 30.36 -37.55
C PHE A 868 44.63 30.65 -38.80
N ARG A 869 45.23 31.13 -39.89
CA ARG A 869 44.53 31.62 -41.10
C ARG A 869 45.01 30.89 -42.34
N THR A 870 44.09 30.52 -43.23
CA THR A 870 44.38 29.64 -44.38
C THR A 870 45.33 30.22 -45.44
N ALA A 871 45.56 31.54 -45.42
CA ALA A 871 46.54 32.25 -46.23
C ALA A 871 46.82 33.63 -45.62
N LYS A 872 47.94 34.25 -46.00
CA LYS A 872 48.29 35.62 -45.57
C LYS A 872 47.15 36.62 -45.89
N GLY A 873 46.75 37.43 -44.91
CA GLY A 873 45.62 38.36 -44.98
C GLY A 873 44.22 37.72 -44.92
N SER A 874 44.08 36.39 -45.04
CA SER A 874 42.79 35.70 -45.00
C SER A 874 42.05 35.94 -43.68
N ALA A 875 40.71 35.87 -43.72
CA ALA A 875 39.90 35.78 -42.49
C ALA A 875 39.64 34.33 -42.09
N ALA A 876 39.65 33.39 -43.05
CA ALA A 876 39.20 32.02 -42.84
C ALA A 876 40.18 31.24 -41.96
N HIS A 877 39.65 30.64 -40.88
CA HIS A 877 40.42 29.93 -39.87
C HIS A 877 40.91 28.55 -40.35
N THR A 878 42.09 28.13 -39.88
CA THR A 878 42.66 26.79 -40.12
C THR A 878 42.04 25.69 -39.25
N GLY A 879 41.35 26.07 -38.18
CA GLY A 879 40.90 25.18 -37.10
C GLY A 879 41.86 25.11 -35.91
N THR A 880 43.12 25.55 -36.07
CA THR A 880 44.19 25.49 -35.06
C THR A 880 43.87 26.32 -33.82
N LYS A 881 44.01 25.73 -32.63
CA LYS A 881 43.78 26.38 -31.32
C LYS A 881 44.79 25.85 -30.32
N TYR A 882 45.31 26.72 -29.46
CA TYR A 882 46.28 26.35 -28.43
C TYR A 882 45.55 26.19 -27.09
N TRP A 883 45.36 24.95 -26.67
CA TRP A 883 44.63 24.56 -25.44
C TRP A 883 45.56 24.58 -24.23
N ILE A 884 45.02 24.59 -23.00
CA ILE A 884 45.82 24.46 -21.77
C ILE A 884 46.75 23.23 -21.81
N GLY A 885 46.26 22.11 -22.34
CA GLY A 885 47.02 20.89 -22.50
C GLY A 885 46.28 19.86 -23.36
N GLU A 886 46.76 18.62 -23.31
CA GLU A 886 46.30 17.52 -24.17
C GLU A 886 45.02 16.82 -23.63
N LYS A 887 44.27 17.45 -22.70
CA LYS A 887 43.10 16.85 -22.05
C LYS A 887 41.84 17.71 -22.09
N ASP A 888 40.68 17.05 -22.04
CA ASP A 888 39.37 17.65 -21.97
C ASP A 888 39.01 18.15 -20.55
N ILE A 889 37.82 18.75 -20.45
CA ILE A 889 37.23 19.29 -19.22
C ILE A 889 37.18 18.29 -18.04
N ASP A 890 37.14 16.98 -18.32
CA ASP A 890 37.05 15.90 -17.34
C ASP A 890 38.39 15.15 -17.15
N GLY A 891 39.37 15.41 -18.02
CA GLY A 891 40.73 14.87 -17.95
C GLY A 891 41.03 13.77 -18.97
N HIS A 892 40.13 13.48 -19.91
CA HIS A 892 40.34 12.50 -20.98
C HIS A 892 41.21 13.09 -22.12
N PRO A 893 41.95 12.29 -22.91
CA PRO A 893 42.80 12.81 -23.97
C PRO A 893 42.03 13.54 -25.09
N ARG A 894 42.49 14.73 -25.50
CA ARG A 894 42.07 15.37 -26.76
C ARG A 894 42.89 14.83 -27.93
N PRO A 895 42.38 14.86 -29.18
CA PRO A 895 43.16 14.57 -30.39
C PRO A 895 44.11 15.70 -30.79
N THR A 896 44.45 16.62 -29.87
CA THR A 896 45.33 17.78 -30.08
C THR A 896 46.45 17.72 -29.06
N GLY A 897 47.68 17.89 -29.52
CA GLY A 897 48.88 17.84 -28.69
C GLY A 897 49.98 18.79 -29.19
N TYR A 898 51.19 18.64 -28.67
CA TYR A 898 52.33 19.50 -29.02
C TYR A 898 52.50 19.68 -30.56
N PRO A 899 52.64 20.91 -31.08
CA PRO A 899 52.92 22.16 -30.37
C PRO A 899 51.68 22.94 -29.91
N PHE A 900 50.46 22.45 -30.13
CA PHE A 900 49.21 23.21 -29.99
C PHE A 900 48.68 23.27 -28.54
N ILE A 901 49.58 23.51 -27.59
CA ILE A 901 49.30 23.66 -26.16
C ILE A 901 49.90 24.96 -25.61
N LEU A 902 49.37 25.43 -24.48
CA LEU A 902 49.81 26.64 -23.79
C LEU A 902 50.97 26.34 -22.80
N PRO A 903 51.80 27.34 -22.46
CA PRO A 903 51.81 28.71 -22.99
C PRO A 903 52.31 28.78 -24.44
N ILE A 904 51.97 29.86 -25.16
CA ILE A 904 52.67 30.23 -26.40
C ILE A 904 54.11 30.62 -26.05
N HIS A 905 55.11 29.89 -26.55
CA HIS A 905 56.53 30.08 -26.27
C HIS A 905 57.40 29.86 -27.54
N PRO A 906 58.71 30.19 -27.51
CA PRO A 906 59.64 29.80 -28.58
C PRO A 906 59.70 28.28 -28.70
N GLY A 907 59.05 27.73 -29.71
CA GLY A 907 58.87 26.29 -29.94
C GLY A 907 57.42 25.91 -30.26
N SER A 908 56.44 26.72 -29.86
CA SER A 908 55.01 26.51 -30.10
C SER A 908 54.59 26.77 -31.56
N HIS A 909 55.44 27.40 -32.38
CA HIS A 909 55.15 27.61 -33.80
C HIS A 909 55.35 26.31 -34.60
N PRO A 910 54.39 25.86 -35.44
CA PRO A 910 54.51 24.59 -36.15
C PRO A 910 55.54 24.62 -37.29
N GLU A 911 55.59 25.70 -38.08
CA GLU A 911 56.54 25.83 -39.19
C GLU A 911 57.99 25.89 -38.70
N ALA A 912 58.88 25.09 -39.30
CA ALA A 912 60.27 24.93 -38.87
C ALA A 912 61.09 26.23 -38.85
N GLY A 913 60.86 27.14 -39.81
CA GLY A 913 61.58 28.41 -39.94
C GLY A 913 61.27 29.45 -38.87
N TYR A 914 60.17 29.29 -38.13
CA TYR A 914 59.68 30.23 -37.13
C TYR A 914 59.71 29.66 -35.70
N LYS A 915 60.29 28.48 -35.48
CA LYS A 915 60.27 27.86 -34.14
C LYS A 915 60.96 28.71 -33.07
N ASN A 916 61.92 29.56 -33.44
CA ASN A 916 62.68 30.39 -32.50
C ASN A 916 62.01 31.71 -32.09
N ILE A 917 60.85 32.07 -32.66
CA ILE A 917 60.13 33.29 -32.28
C ILE A 917 59.04 33.00 -31.24
N SER A 918 58.68 34.05 -30.49
CA SER A 918 57.45 34.12 -29.71
C SER A 918 56.57 35.26 -30.24
N VAL A 919 55.65 35.81 -29.44
CA VAL A 919 54.84 36.97 -29.83
C VAL A 919 55.59 38.28 -29.50
N LYS A 920 55.62 39.27 -30.40
CA LYS A 920 56.17 40.60 -30.07
C LYS A 920 55.21 41.43 -29.22
N THR A 921 55.75 42.34 -28.41
CA THR A 921 54.96 43.25 -27.57
C THR A 921 54.07 44.18 -28.43
N GLY A 922 52.92 44.61 -27.90
CA GLY A 922 51.90 45.34 -28.67
C GLY A 922 50.89 44.46 -29.42
N TYR A 923 51.29 43.32 -29.97
CA TYR A 923 50.34 42.39 -30.62
C TYR A 923 49.44 41.67 -29.60
N HIS A 924 48.16 41.53 -29.92
CA HIS A 924 47.21 40.81 -29.08
C HIS A 924 47.10 39.32 -29.41
N ILE A 925 46.90 38.51 -28.38
CA ILE A 925 46.31 37.18 -28.49
C ILE A 925 44.78 37.31 -28.43
N LYS A 926 44.06 36.52 -29.23
CA LYS A 926 42.61 36.29 -29.08
C LYS A 926 42.42 34.95 -28.38
N PHE A 927 41.46 34.90 -27.46
CA PHE A 927 41.15 33.67 -26.72
C PHE A 927 39.64 33.51 -26.51
N ASP A 928 39.23 32.27 -26.23
CA ASP A 928 37.88 31.96 -25.76
C ASP A 928 37.87 30.85 -24.71
N LEU A 929 36.91 30.93 -23.79
CA LEU A 929 36.64 29.95 -22.72
C LEU A 929 35.12 29.78 -22.56
N LYS A 930 34.69 28.74 -21.83
CA LYS A 930 33.27 28.40 -21.65
C LYS A 930 32.86 28.34 -20.19
N THR A 931 31.55 28.48 -19.97
CA THR A 931 30.89 28.16 -18.71
C THR A 931 29.64 27.29 -18.93
N LYS A 932 29.22 26.58 -17.88
CA LYS A 932 27.95 25.84 -17.79
C LYS A 932 27.18 26.25 -16.54
N GLY A 933 25.85 26.31 -16.65
CA GLY A 933 24.93 26.64 -15.58
C GLY A 933 24.51 28.11 -15.53
N ASN A 934 24.37 28.68 -14.33
CA ASN A 934 23.78 29.99 -14.09
C ASN A 934 24.79 31.13 -14.33
N MET A 935 25.26 31.29 -15.56
CA MET A 935 26.22 32.33 -15.99
C MET A 935 25.68 33.19 -17.16
N PHE A 936 24.36 33.21 -17.31
CA PHE A 936 23.62 33.88 -18.39
C PHE A 936 22.98 35.22 -17.97
N GLY A 937 23.09 35.63 -16.70
CA GLY A 937 22.54 36.87 -16.18
C GLY A 937 23.12 38.14 -16.82
N PHE A 938 22.57 39.29 -16.45
CA PHE A 938 22.94 40.60 -17.00
C PHE A 938 24.37 41.01 -16.60
N ASP A 939 24.64 41.01 -15.29
CA ASP A 939 25.92 41.39 -14.67
C ASP A 939 26.83 40.18 -14.36
N ASP A 940 26.48 39.01 -14.91
CA ASP A 940 27.37 37.85 -14.88
C ASP A 940 28.57 38.09 -15.81
N GLY A 941 29.74 37.62 -15.38
CA GLY A 941 30.99 37.84 -16.10
C GLY A 941 32.08 36.83 -15.77
N VAL A 942 33.21 36.94 -16.46
CA VAL A 942 34.45 36.21 -16.12
C VAL A 942 35.56 37.22 -15.89
N ARG A 943 36.08 37.27 -14.66
CA ARG A 943 37.26 38.06 -14.31
C ARG A 943 38.52 37.33 -14.75
N ILE A 944 39.45 38.10 -15.32
CA ILE A 944 40.82 37.66 -15.57
C ILE A 944 41.76 38.66 -14.92
N THR A 945 42.70 38.17 -14.10
CA THR A 945 43.70 39.01 -13.41
C THR A 945 45.10 38.62 -13.89
N PRO A 946 45.71 39.39 -14.81
CA PRO A 946 47.08 39.17 -15.26
C PRO A 946 48.15 39.41 -14.18
N ALA A 947 49.14 38.52 -14.15
CA ALA A 947 50.40 38.65 -13.42
C ALA A 947 51.59 38.49 -14.38
N PHE A 948 52.70 39.19 -14.08
CA PHE A 948 53.83 39.31 -14.99
C PHE A 948 55.12 38.75 -14.40
N TYR A 949 55.84 38.01 -15.23
CA TYR A 949 57.13 37.40 -14.89
C TYR A 949 58.12 37.60 -16.05
N PHE A 950 59.41 37.45 -15.78
CA PHE A 950 60.46 37.46 -16.79
C PHE A 950 61.33 36.20 -16.67
N VAL A 951 61.78 35.68 -17.81
CA VAL A 951 62.75 34.58 -17.92
C VAL A 951 63.74 34.91 -19.05
N SER A 952 65.03 34.59 -18.90
CA SER A 952 66.03 34.95 -19.92
C SER A 952 65.91 34.10 -21.18
N ASN A 953 66.54 34.54 -22.27
CA ASN A 953 66.64 33.77 -23.52
C ASN A 953 67.36 32.40 -23.37
N GLU A 954 68.12 32.23 -22.29
CA GLU A 954 68.83 31.00 -21.93
C GLU A 954 67.98 30.04 -21.06
N GLY A 955 66.77 30.45 -20.66
CA GLY A 955 65.88 29.70 -19.78
C GLY A 955 66.22 29.88 -18.29
N GLY A 956 65.95 28.85 -17.49
CA GLY A 956 66.27 28.87 -16.05
C GLY A 956 65.29 29.66 -15.19
N LYS A 957 65.79 30.43 -14.21
CA LYS A 957 64.92 30.99 -13.14
C LYS A 957 64.04 32.15 -13.62
N ARG A 958 62.73 31.88 -13.64
CA ARG A 958 61.64 32.87 -13.69
C ARG A 958 61.70 33.81 -12.48
N GLN A 959 61.49 35.11 -12.71
CA GLN A 959 61.35 36.14 -11.66
C GLN A 959 60.06 36.96 -11.87
N PRO A 960 59.35 37.40 -10.81
CA PRO A 960 58.23 38.32 -10.95
C PRO A 960 58.71 39.72 -11.34
N VAL A 961 57.95 40.41 -12.19
CA VAL A 961 58.28 41.77 -12.65
C VAL A 961 57.13 42.75 -12.47
N ASP A 962 57.49 44.03 -12.29
CA ASP A 962 56.58 45.14 -12.56
C ASP A 962 56.81 45.61 -14.00
N LEU A 963 55.72 45.94 -14.70
CA LEU A 963 55.76 46.42 -16.08
C LEU A 963 55.37 47.90 -16.14
N TYR A 964 56.11 48.66 -16.94
CA TYR A 964 55.91 50.10 -17.15
C TYR A 964 55.72 50.41 -18.64
N TYR A 965 55.05 51.51 -18.96
CA TYR A 965 54.86 52.02 -20.32
C TYR A 965 54.81 53.56 -20.36
N HIS A 966 54.92 54.16 -21.54
CA HIS A 966 54.68 55.61 -21.71
C HIS A 966 53.23 55.84 -22.14
N ALA A 967 52.53 56.74 -21.45
CA ALA A 967 51.30 57.35 -21.94
C ALA A 967 51.62 58.78 -22.40
N ASP A 968 50.80 59.37 -23.30
CA ASP A 968 51.08 60.59 -24.07
C ASP A 968 51.86 61.71 -23.35
N ASN A 969 51.51 61.99 -22.10
CA ASN A 969 52.11 63.04 -21.26
C ASN A 969 52.63 62.52 -19.90
N LYS A 970 52.88 61.20 -19.78
CA LYS A 970 53.35 60.53 -18.55
C LYS A 970 54.34 59.40 -18.89
N PRO A 971 55.66 59.60 -18.71
CA PRO A 971 56.62 58.52 -18.87
C PRO A 971 56.55 57.52 -17.72
N PHE A 972 56.87 56.25 -18.00
CA PHE A 972 56.94 55.16 -17.02
C PHE A 972 55.72 55.08 -16.07
N VAL A 973 54.53 54.99 -16.63
CA VAL A 973 53.31 54.56 -15.92
C VAL A 973 53.42 53.07 -15.62
N ARG A 974 53.32 52.66 -14.35
CA ARG A 974 53.30 51.23 -13.97
C ARG A 974 51.92 50.64 -14.24
N ILE A 975 51.86 49.49 -14.90
CA ILE A 975 50.62 48.72 -15.05
C ILE A 975 50.04 48.39 -13.66
N GLY A 976 48.73 48.56 -13.49
CA GLY A 976 48.04 48.35 -12.22
C GLY A 976 48.32 49.41 -11.13
N SER A 977 48.94 50.54 -11.48
CA SER A 977 48.97 51.72 -10.60
C SER A 977 47.72 52.59 -10.79
N PRO A 978 47.38 53.50 -9.85
CA PRO A 978 46.32 54.50 -10.07
C PRO A 978 46.54 55.43 -11.27
N GLN A 979 47.74 55.43 -11.85
CA GLN A 979 48.12 56.15 -13.06
C GLN A 979 47.84 55.34 -14.35
N ASP A 980 47.67 54.01 -14.27
CA ASP A 980 47.28 53.14 -15.37
C ASP A 980 45.78 53.31 -15.66
N GLN A 981 45.48 54.04 -16.72
CA GLN A 981 44.12 54.38 -17.15
C GLN A 981 43.85 53.88 -18.58
N GLU A 982 44.76 53.06 -19.14
CA GLU A 982 44.66 52.60 -20.52
C GLU A 982 43.56 51.54 -20.67
N LYS A 983 42.71 51.70 -21.69
CA LYS A 983 41.48 50.92 -21.82
C LYS A 983 41.66 49.79 -22.80
N ARG A 984 41.43 48.56 -22.33
CA ARG A 984 41.42 47.37 -23.17
C ARG A 984 40.02 47.11 -23.72
N PHE A 985 39.95 46.83 -25.01
CA PHE A 985 38.71 46.59 -25.74
C PHE A 985 38.73 45.21 -26.42
N VAL A 986 37.55 44.67 -26.65
CA VAL A 986 37.29 43.46 -27.45
C VAL A 986 36.22 43.81 -28.49
N VAL A 987 36.39 43.34 -29.72
CA VAL A 987 35.30 43.27 -30.71
C VAL A 987 34.80 41.82 -30.75
N LEU A 988 33.51 41.60 -30.52
CA LEU A 988 32.92 40.25 -30.48
C LEU A 988 32.79 39.69 -31.90
N ASN A 989 32.11 40.40 -32.79
CA ASN A 989 31.96 40.04 -34.20
C ASN A 989 33.14 40.59 -35.02
N ASP A 990 34.36 40.20 -34.63
CA ASP A 990 35.59 40.49 -35.36
C ASP A 990 35.89 39.42 -36.41
N ARG A 991 36.41 39.83 -37.58
CA ARG A 991 36.60 38.92 -38.73
C ARG A 991 37.49 37.72 -38.42
N LEU A 992 38.43 37.86 -37.48
CA LEU A 992 39.42 36.81 -37.16
C LEU A 992 38.89 35.82 -36.12
N ARG A 993 37.87 36.19 -35.35
CA ARG A 993 37.23 35.27 -34.38
C ARG A 993 36.42 34.15 -35.05
N ASN A 994 36.06 34.32 -36.32
CA ASN A 994 35.31 33.33 -37.12
C ASN A 994 34.04 32.82 -36.38
N LEU A 995 33.28 33.74 -35.77
CA LEU A 995 31.99 33.42 -35.15
C LEU A 995 31.01 32.92 -36.21
N SER A 996 30.18 31.94 -35.84
CA SER A 996 29.08 31.53 -36.73
C SER A 996 27.93 32.54 -36.67
N ALA A 997 27.27 32.77 -37.81
CA ALA A 997 26.06 33.60 -37.85
C ALA A 997 24.97 33.03 -36.91
N LEU A 998 24.81 31.71 -36.90
CA LEU A 998 23.86 30.99 -36.04
C LEU A 998 24.09 31.28 -34.54
N GLU A 999 25.32 31.27 -34.05
CA GLU A 999 25.67 31.58 -32.65
C GLU A 999 25.28 33.02 -32.27
N LEU A 1000 25.48 33.99 -33.19
CA LEU A 1000 25.06 35.38 -32.99
C LEU A 1000 23.54 35.54 -33.07
N GLU A 1001 22.87 34.86 -34.00
CA GLU A 1001 21.41 34.87 -34.17
C GLU A 1001 20.67 34.19 -33.00
N GLN A 1002 21.18 33.07 -32.50
CA GLN A 1002 20.68 32.38 -31.30
C GLN A 1002 20.88 33.25 -30.05
N THR A 1003 22.05 33.86 -29.89
CA THR A 1003 22.32 34.79 -28.77
C THR A 1003 21.40 36.01 -28.83
N ALA A 1004 21.21 36.61 -30.01
CA ALA A 1004 20.29 37.72 -30.20
C ALA A 1004 18.83 37.33 -29.93
N GLY A 1005 18.41 36.14 -30.40
CA GLY A 1005 17.06 35.61 -30.19
C GLY A 1005 16.74 35.41 -28.71
N TYR A 1006 17.66 34.80 -27.94
CA TYR A 1006 17.51 34.69 -26.49
C TYR A 1006 17.46 36.07 -25.81
N LEU A 1007 18.36 36.98 -26.17
CA LEU A 1007 18.38 38.32 -25.55
C LEU A 1007 17.09 39.11 -25.84
N PHE A 1008 16.53 39.02 -27.05
CA PHE A 1008 15.23 39.59 -27.40
C PHE A 1008 14.08 39.00 -26.57
N ASP A 1009 14.13 37.70 -26.25
CA ASP A 1009 13.10 37.01 -25.46
C ASP A 1009 13.23 37.24 -23.95
N GLN A 1010 14.31 37.89 -23.47
CA GLN A 1010 14.48 38.29 -22.07
C GLN A 1010 14.33 39.80 -21.86
N ASP A 1011 14.98 40.59 -22.70
CA ASP A 1011 14.95 42.06 -22.70
C ASP A 1011 15.16 42.59 -24.14
N PRO A 1012 14.08 42.81 -24.90
CA PRO A 1012 14.16 43.41 -26.22
C PRO A 1012 14.37 44.94 -26.15
N GLY A 1013 14.40 45.55 -24.96
CA GLY A 1013 14.43 46.99 -24.76
C GLY A 1013 13.26 47.68 -25.47
N SER A 1014 13.58 48.56 -26.43
CA SER A 1014 12.59 49.28 -27.24
C SER A 1014 12.22 48.61 -28.56
N PHE A 1015 12.75 47.41 -28.87
CA PHE A 1015 12.47 46.72 -30.14
C PHE A 1015 11.20 45.87 -30.04
N THR A 1016 10.32 45.97 -31.04
CA THR A 1016 9.15 45.09 -31.18
C THR A 1016 9.35 43.99 -32.23
N ASN A 1017 10.42 44.07 -33.03
CA ASN A 1017 10.74 43.14 -34.11
C ASN A 1017 12.06 42.43 -33.83
N ARG A 1018 12.03 41.09 -33.71
CA ARG A 1018 13.23 40.27 -33.45
C ARG A 1018 14.28 40.41 -34.55
N ALA A 1019 13.90 40.55 -35.82
CA ALA A 1019 14.87 40.67 -36.91
C ALA A 1019 15.64 42.00 -36.88
N GLU A 1020 14.97 43.09 -36.49
CA GLU A 1020 15.59 44.40 -36.28
C GLU A 1020 16.52 44.39 -35.06
N PHE A 1021 16.11 43.76 -33.96
CA PHE A 1021 16.96 43.55 -32.79
C PHE A 1021 18.20 42.72 -33.14
N THR A 1022 18.06 41.62 -33.87
CA THR A 1022 19.20 40.78 -34.29
C THR A 1022 20.16 41.56 -35.20
N ALA A 1023 19.66 42.37 -36.13
CA ALA A 1023 20.50 43.22 -36.98
C ALA A 1023 21.27 44.28 -36.16
N ASP A 1024 20.62 44.92 -35.18
CA ASP A 1024 21.26 45.88 -34.28
C ASP A 1024 22.24 45.21 -33.30
N TYR A 1025 21.93 44.02 -32.79
CA TYR A 1025 22.84 43.21 -31.97
C TYR A 1025 24.11 42.84 -32.74
N ILE A 1026 24.00 42.32 -33.97
CA ILE A 1026 25.14 41.97 -34.82
C ILE A 1026 25.98 43.22 -35.15
N LYS A 1027 25.33 44.36 -35.40
CA LYS A 1027 25.97 45.67 -35.62
C LYS A 1027 26.70 46.21 -34.37
N LYS A 1028 26.17 45.97 -33.17
CA LYS A 1028 26.79 46.30 -31.88
C LYS A 1028 27.94 45.36 -31.52
N ALA A 1029 27.80 44.06 -31.78
CA ALA A 1029 28.86 43.06 -31.60
C ALA A 1029 30.10 43.37 -32.46
N ALA A 1030 29.91 44.02 -33.62
CA ALA A 1030 30.97 44.53 -34.49
C ALA A 1030 31.55 45.90 -34.04
N LYS A 1031 31.42 46.28 -32.76
CA LYS A 1031 32.02 47.49 -32.17
C LYS A 1031 32.90 47.15 -30.96
N PRO A 1032 33.92 48.00 -30.65
CA PRO A 1032 34.77 47.80 -29.48
C PRO A 1032 33.96 47.91 -28.18
N THR A 1033 33.94 46.83 -27.41
CA THR A 1033 33.45 46.78 -26.03
C THR A 1033 34.62 46.97 -25.08
N TRP A 1034 34.51 47.88 -24.11
CA TRP A 1034 35.51 48.04 -23.05
C TRP A 1034 35.43 46.86 -22.07
N VAL A 1035 36.56 46.22 -21.80
CA VAL A 1035 36.65 45.02 -20.93
C VAL A 1035 37.62 45.16 -19.77
N GLY A 1036 38.35 46.28 -19.62
CA GLY A 1036 39.24 46.51 -18.47
C GLY A 1036 40.50 47.34 -18.79
N THR A 1037 41.61 47.02 -18.11
CA THR A 1037 42.94 47.62 -18.32
C THR A 1037 43.98 46.53 -18.58
N TYR A 1038 45.28 46.84 -18.56
CA TYR A 1038 46.32 45.80 -18.60
C TYR A 1038 46.39 44.97 -17.30
N HIS A 1039 45.89 45.49 -16.17
CA HIS A 1039 46.00 44.81 -14.87
C HIS A 1039 44.80 43.90 -14.54
N TRP A 1040 43.65 44.10 -15.18
CA TRP A 1040 42.47 43.27 -15.00
C TRP A 1040 41.55 43.34 -16.22
N LEU A 1041 40.86 42.24 -16.52
CA LEU A 1041 39.74 42.19 -17.45
C LEU A 1041 38.49 41.65 -16.76
N ILE A 1042 37.32 42.10 -17.20
CA ILE A 1042 36.04 41.44 -16.98
C ILE A 1042 35.40 41.21 -18.35
N LEU A 1043 35.25 39.94 -18.73
CA LEU A 1043 34.46 39.55 -19.88
C LEU A 1043 32.98 39.61 -19.45
N SER A 1044 32.23 40.56 -20.00
CA SER A 1044 30.83 40.83 -19.66
C SER A 1044 29.85 40.31 -20.73
N ARG A 1045 28.53 40.46 -20.50
CA ARG A 1045 27.48 40.02 -21.44
C ARG A 1045 27.63 40.49 -22.90
N GLN A 1046 28.34 41.59 -23.16
CA GLN A 1046 28.61 42.13 -24.50
C GLN A 1046 29.66 41.31 -25.29
N VAL A 1047 30.44 40.47 -24.62
CA VAL A 1047 31.45 39.56 -25.22
C VAL A 1047 31.16 38.09 -24.89
N ARG A 1048 29.89 37.79 -24.59
CA ARG A 1048 29.35 36.45 -24.32
C ARG A 1048 28.42 36.02 -25.46
N THR A 1049 28.44 34.74 -25.81
CA THR A 1049 27.43 34.08 -26.63
C THR A 1049 26.83 32.87 -25.90
N PHE A 1050 25.67 32.44 -26.37
CA PHE A 1050 25.00 31.23 -25.92
C PHE A 1050 25.20 30.12 -26.94
N ILE A 1051 25.62 28.94 -26.47
CA ILE A 1051 26.05 27.80 -27.30
C ILE A 1051 25.42 26.47 -26.86
N GLY A 1052 24.41 26.51 -25.98
CA GLY A 1052 23.67 25.33 -25.54
C GLY A 1052 22.88 24.67 -26.66
N GLU A 1053 22.68 23.38 -26.53
CA GLU A 1053 21.94 22.58 -27.50
C GLU A 1053 20.49 23.10 -27.66
N THR A 1054 20.00 23.07 -28.89
CA THR A 1054 18.65 23.51 -29.29
C THR A 1054 17.83 22.40 -29.94
N GLN A 1055 18.48 21.30 -30.37
CA GLN A 1055 17.86 20.09 -30.91
C GLN A 1055 17.68 19.03 -29.82
N ASN A 1056 16.75 18.09 -30.01
CA ASN A 1056 16.49 16.97 -29.06
C ASN A 1056 16.13 17.37 -27.61
N ILE A 1057 15.92 18.65 -27.32
CA ILE A 1057 15.47 19.15 -26.01
C ILE A 1057 14.11 18.52 -25.64
N PRO A 1058 13.98 17.86 -24.46
CA PRO A 1058 12.76 17.17 -24.07
C PRO A 1058 11.51 18.06 -23.98
N ALA A 1059 10.34 17.46 -24.21
CA ALA A 1059 9.07 18.17 -24.06
C ALA A 1059 8.86 18.62 -22.59
N GLY A 1060 8.51 19.88 -22.40
CA GLY A 1060 8.37 20.52 -21.08
C GLY A 1060 9.63 21.22 -20.56
N VAL A 1061 10.78 21.04 -21.22
CA VAL A 1061 12.00 21.81 -20.93
C VAL A 1061 11.98 23.14 -21.71
N ASP A 1062 12.34 24.23 -21.04
CA ASP A 1062 12.51 25.53 -21.70
C ASP A 1062 13.77 25.52 -22.59
N ARG A 1063 13.57 25.74 -23.89
CA ARG A 1063 14.62 25.81 -24.90
C ARG A 1063 15.47 27.08 -24.80
N ALA A 1064 14.90 28.20 -24.37
CA ALA A 1064 15.64 29.44 -24.16
C ALA A 1064 16.61 29.25 -23.00
N ARG A 1065 16.13 28.68 -21.89
CA ARG A 1065 16.99 28.25 -20.77
C ARG A 1065 18.05 27.23 -21.18
N ALA A 1066 17.70 26.19 -21.95
CA ALA A 1066 18.68 25.17 -22.39
C ALA A 1066 19.81 25.79 -23.23
N LEU A 1067 19.47 26.58 -24.26
CA LEU A 1067 20.42 27.34 -25.07
C LEU A 1067 21.33 28.24 -24.21
N ALA A 1068 20.76 28.96 -23.24
CA ALA A 1068 21.50 29.90 -22.41
C ALA A 1068 22.34 29.25 -21.31
N SER A 1069 22.20 27.94 -21.06
CA SER A 1069 22.89 27.26 -19.95
C SER A 1069 24.34 26.83 -20.27
N ASP A 1070 24.72 26.75 -21.54
CA ASP A 1070 26.13 26.71 -21.96
C ASP A 1070 26.49 28.07 -22.57
N GLN A 1071 27.52 28.74 -22.03
CA GLN A 1071 27.96 30.05 -22.49
C GLN A 1071 29.42 30.04 -22.94
N LYS A 1072 29.76 30.95 -23.85
CA LYS A 1072 31.11 31.13 -24.37
C LYS A 1072 31.53 32.59 -24.27
N TRP A 1073 32.75 32.83 -23.80
CA TRP A 1073 33.27 34.15 -23.45
C TRP A 1073 34.52 34.46 -24.27
N TYR A 1074 34.58 35.67 -24.82
CA TYR A 1074 35.59 36.08 -25.79
C TYR A 1074 36.47 37.20 -25.26
N GLY A 1075 37.80 36.98 -25.29
CA GLY A 1075 38.78 37.96 -24.81
C GLY A 1075 39.87 38.28 -25.84
N GLU A 1076 40.53 39.41 -25.62
CA GLU A 1076 41.75 39.86 -26.29
C GLU A 1076 42.69 40.43 -25.22
N TYR A 1077 43.98 40.11 -25.32
CA TYR A 1077 44.99 40.67 -24.42
C TYR A 1077 46.29 40.94 -25.17
N SER A 1078 46.94 42.06 -24.84
CA SER A 1078 48.32 42.36 -25.24
C SER A 1078 49.04 43.06 -24.09
N LEU A 1079 50.36 43.07 -24.15
CA LEU A 1079 51.15 44.11 -23.47
C LEU A 1079 51.13 45.42 -24.31
N PRO A 1080 51.54 46.57 -23.74
CA PRO A 1080 51.86 47.77 -24.51
C PRO A 1080 52.91 47.49 -25.59
N ALA A 1081 52.94 48.30 -26.66
CA ALA A 1081 53.93 48.15 -27.74
C ALA A 1081 55.36 48.53 -27.31
N ALA A 1082 55.51 49.55 -26.48
CA ALA A 1082 56.73 49.82 -25.72
C ALA A 1082 56.47 49.52 -24.24
N VAL A 1083 57.09 48.45 -23.73
CA VAL A 1083 56.92 47.98 -22.35
C VAL A 1083 58.28 47.74 -21.71
N TYR A 1084 58.42 48.19 -20.46
CA TYR A 1084 59.69 48.26 -19.74
C TYR A 1084 59.55 47.41 -18.47
N ALA A 1085 60.16 46.23 -18.48
CA ALA A 1085 60.08 45.27 -17.38
C ALA A 1085 61.21 45.49 -16.36
N VAL A 1086 60.89 45.49 -15.08
CA VAL A 1086 61.86 45.58 -13.97
C VAL A 1086 61.55 44.54 -12.88
N PRO A 1087 62.51 44.09 -12.08
CA PRO A 1087 62.23 43.19 -10.95
C PRO A 1087 61.13 43.75 -10.03
N LYS A 1088 60.16 42.92 -9.63
CA LYS A 1088 58.98 43.38 -8.89
C LYS A 1088 59.38 44.08 -7.58
N GLY A 1089 58.78 45.26 -7.34
CA GLY A 1089 59.12 46.14 -6.22
C GLY A 1089 60.20 47.20 -6.53
N THR A 1090 60.71 47.27 -7.77
CA THR A 1090 61.70 48.29 -8.16
C THR A 1090 61.06 49.68 -8.24
N ASP A 1091 61.45 50.57 -7.32
CA ASP A 1091 61.08 51.98 -7.39
C ASP A 1091 61.90 52.73 -8.46
N LEU A 1092 61.32 52.85 -9.65
CA LEU A 1092 61.91 53.63 -10.76
C LEU A 1092 62.07 55.13 -10.44
N ALA A 1093 61.23 55.71 -9.58
CA ALA A 1093 61.37 57.12 -9.21
C ALA A 1093 62.55 57.35 -8.25
N VAL A 1094 62.90 56.37 -7.42
CA VAL A 1094 64.15 56.37 -6.65
C VAL A 1094 65.35 56.01 -7.52
N TYR A 1095 65.20 55.13 -8.52
CA TYR A 1095 66.26 54.83 -9.49
C TYR A 1095 66.66 56.08 -10.30
N GLY A 1096 65.69 56.77 -10.89
CA GLY A 1096 65.88 57.99 -11.70
C GLY A 1096 66.35 59.23 -10.92
N ARG A 1097 66.39 59.15 -9.57
CA ARG A 1097 67.03 60.17 -8.71
C ARG A 1097 68.50 59.87 -8.42
N LYS A 1098 68.99 58.67 -8.71
CA LYS A 1098 70.37 58.22 -8.46
C LYS A 1098 71.22 58.19 -9.72
N GLN A 1099 70.61 57.97 -10.87
CA GLN A 1099 71.21 58.02 -12.21
C GLN A 1099 70.15 58.42 -13.23
N THR A 1100 70.56 58.77 -14.45
CA THR A 1100 69.63 59.02 -15.56
C THR A 1100 68.68 57.83 -15.73
N LEU A 1101 67.38 58.11 -15.89
CA LEU A 1101 66.37 57.14 -16.29
C LEU A 1101 65.85 57.51 -17.67
N ASP A 1102 66.08 56.62 -18.63
CA ASP A 1102 65.78 56.75 -20.05
C ASP A 1102 65.40 55.39 -20.65
N ASP A 1103 64.98 55.39 -21.91
CA ASP A 1103 64.52 54.23 -22.66
C ASP A 1103 65.58 53.15 -22.91
N GLN A 1104 66.84 53.35 -22.48
CA GLN A 1104 67.93 52.37 -22.59
C GLN A 1104 68.54 51.97 -21.24
N SER A 1105 67.96 52.46 -20.13
CA SER A 1105 68.54 52.30 -18.79
C SER A 1105 68.66 50.82 -18.36
N PRO A 1106 69.79 50.42 -17.75
CA PRO A 1106 70.14 49.01 -17.52
C PRO A 1106 69.32 48.31 -16.42
N VAL A 1107 68.35 49.00 -15.80
CA VAL A 1107 67.33 48.39 -14.93
C VAL A 1107 66.31 47.56 -15.73
N PHE A 1108 66.17 47.83 -17.02
CA PHE A 1108 65.14 47.23 -17.86
C PHE A 1108 65.56 45.86 -18.43
N LEU A 1109 64.78 44.84 -18.10
CA LEU A 1109 64.96 43.45 -18.48
C LEU A 1109 64.51 43.25 -19.93
N ARG A 1110 65.46 42.98 -20.84
CA ARG A 1110 65.20 42.86 -22.30
C ARG A 1110 65.55 41.49 -22.89
N ASN A 1111 66.71 40.93 -22.54
CA ASN A 1111 67.24 39.68 -23.10
C ASN A 1111 66.49 38.43 -22.57
N GLY A 1112 65.25 38.24 -23.03
CA GLY A 1112 64.37 37.17 -22.59
C GLY A 1112 62.90 37.44 -22.92
N TYR A 1113 62.00 36.83 -22.15
CA TYR A 1113 60.57 36.87 -22.37
C TYR A 1113 59.81 37.36 -21.15
N ILE A 1114 58.81 38.21 -21.38
CA ILE A 1114 57.78 38.59 -20.40
C ILE A 1114 56.67 37.54 -20.49
N VAL A 1115 56.53 36.72 -19.45
CA VAL A 1115 55.48 35.69 -19.35
C VAL A 1115 54.23 36.32 -18.74
N VAL A 1116 53.10 36.19 -19.43
CA VAL A 1116 51.78 36.60 -18.95
C VAL A 1116 51.05 35.39 -18.37
N ASN A 1117 50.74 35.48 -17.08
CA ASN A 1117 49.98 34.51 -16.31
C ASN A 1117 48.59 35.06 -15.98
N PHE A 1118 47.53 34.27 -16.11
CA PHE A 1118 46.14 34.64 -15.83
C PHE A 1118 45.58 33.82 -14.66
N ASN A 1119 45.10 34.49 -13.60
CA ASN A 1119 44.03 33.92 -12.78
C ASN A 1119 42.68 34.14 -13.48
N ILE A 1120 41.78 33.15 -13.46
CA ILE A 1120 40.49 33.17 -14.17
C ILE A 1120 39.38 32.73 -13.21
N GLU A 1121 38.34 33.55 -13.07
CA GLU A 1121 37.29 33.40 -12.06
C GLU A 1121 35.92 33.80 -12.64
N SER A 1122 34.84 33.07 -12.33
CA SER A 1122 33.48 33.47 -12.71
C SER A 1122 32.87 34.42 -11.68
N ILE A 1123 32.15 35.45 -12.15
CA ILE A 1123 31.50 36.48 -11.34
C ILE A 1123 29.99 36.40 -11.56
N ARG A 1124 29.20 36.39 -10.49
CA ARG A 1124 27.72 36.42 -10.55
C ARG A 1124 27.19 37.76 -10.07
N GLY A 1125 26.20 38.32 -10.79
CA GLY A 1125 25.52 39.56 -10.40
C GLY A 1125 26.47 40.73 -10.09
N GLY A 1126 27.61 40.82 -10.79
CA GLY A 1126 28.61 41.86 -10.61
C GLY A 1126 29.49 41.78 -9.35
N ASP A 1127 29.32 40.81 -8.44
CA ASP A 1127 30.10 40.77 -7.18
C ASP A 1127 31.53 40.24 -7.38
N VAL A 1128 32.42 41.16 -7.78
CA VAL A 1128 33.86 40.91 -7.91
C VAL A 1128 34.55 40.58 -6.58
N ASN A 1129 33.95 40.83 -5.43
CA ASN A 1129 34.56 40.47 -4.13
C ASN A 1129 34.31 39.00 -3.77
N LYS A 1130 33.31 38.37 -4.40
CA LYS A 1130 32.90 36.98 -4.15
C LYS A 1130 32.85 36.18 -5.46
N PRO A 1131 34.00 35.89 -6.09
CA PRO A 1131 34.07 35.03 -7.27
C PRO A 1131 33.39 33.68 -6.98
N TYR A 1132 32.65 33.16 -7.94
CA TYR A 1132 31.79 32.00 -7.75
C TYR A 1132 32.52 30.67 -8.02
N LEU A 1133 33.06 30.49 -9.23
CA LEU A 1133 33.98 29.39 -9.58
C LEU A 1133 35.38 29.94 -9.87
N GLN A 1134 36.41 29.11 -9.66
CA GLN A 1134 37.80 29.44 -9.98
C GLN A 1134 38.41 28.38 -10.89
N TYR A 1135 39.21 28.80 -11.88
CA TYR A 1135 39.84 27.89 -12.84
C TYR A 1135 41.08 27.19 -12.25
N ILE A 1136 41.85 27.88 -11.39
CA ILE A 1136 43.16 27.41 -10.91
C ILE A 1136 43.18 27.23 -9.39
N HIS A 1137 42.67 28.22 -8.64
CA HIS A 1137 42.82 28.28 -7.17
C HIS A 1137 41.59 27.78 -6.40
N GLY A 1138 40.75 26.94 -7.01
CA GLY A 1138 39.60 26.31 -6.35
C GLY A 1138 40.03 25.35 -5.22
N PRO A 1139 39.40 25.37 -4.02
CA PRO A 1139 39.83 24.55 -2.89
C PRO A 1139 39.76 23.02 -3.09
N LEU A 1140 38.98 22.55 -4.08
CA LEU A 1140 38.80 21.13 -4.40
C LEU A 1140 39.17 20.77 -5.85
N ASN A 1141 39.41 21.75 -6.71
CA ASN A 1141 39.67 21.55 -8.14
C ASN A 1141 40.58 22.64 -8.70
N ASN A 1142 41.61 22.21 -9.45
CA ASN A 1142 42.38 23.03 -10.36
C ASN A 1142 42.12 22.50 -11.78
N GLN A 1143 41.30 23.23 -12.53
CA GLN A 1143 40.85 22.86 -13.87
C GLN A 1143 41.98 22.97 -14.89
N TRP A 1144 42.96 23.85 -14.67
CA TRP A 1144 44.13 24.00 -15.55
C TRP A 1144 45.00 22.74 -15.54
N GLN A 1145 45.28 22.17 -14.37
CA GLN A 1145 45.97 20.88 -14.26
C GLN A 1145 45.12 19.72 -14.80
N LYS A 1146 43.80 19.79 -14.65
CA LYS A 1146 42.85 18.76 -15.15
C LYS A 1146 42.84 18.68 -16.68
N GLU A 1147 42.81 19.83 -17.35
CA GLU A 1147 42.94 19.98 -18.82
C GLU A 1147 44.39 19.77 -19.33
N GLY A 1148 45.32 19.41 -18.43
CA GLY A 1148 46.64 18.90 -18.80
C GLY A 1148 47.75 19.95 -18.89
N GLY A 1149 47.62 21.07 -18.17
CA GLY A 1149 48.64 22.12 -18.10
C GLY A 1149 50.03 21.60 -17.69
N VAL A 1150 51.08 22.16 -18.30
CA VAL A 1150 52.46 21.68 -18.16
C VAL A 1150 53.29 22.52 -17.17
N GLY A 1151 54.16 21.87 -16.39
CA GLY A 1151 55.06 22.55 -15.44
C GLY A 1151 56.35 23.11 -16.05
N SER A 1152 56.67 22.77 -17.29
CA SER A 1152 57.82 23.31 -18.03
C SER A 1152 57.66 23.12 -19.53
N VAL A 1153 58.20 24.03 -20.33
CA VAL A 1153 58.28 23.92 -21.79
C VAL A 1153 59.72 24.03 -22.29
N THR A 1154 60.00 23.41 -23.43
CA THR A 1154 61.37 23.33 -23.99
C THR A 1154 61.50 24.22 -25.21
N GLY A 1155 62.49 25.11 -25.18
CA GLY A 1155 62.85 26.00 -26.28
C GLY A 1155 63.64 25.32 -27.40
N THR A 1156 63.79 26.02 -28.52
CA THR A 1156 64.47 25.51 -29.74
C THR A 1156 65.94 25.17 -29.59
N LYS A 1157 66.62 25.66 -28.56
CA LYS A 1157 68.01 25.35 -28.23
C LYS A 1157 68.12 24.24 -27.17
N GLY A 1158 67.00 23.59 -26.82
CA GLY A 1158 66.90 22.63 -25.73
C GLY A 1158 66.85 23.26 -24.33
N GLN A 1159 66.75 24.59 -24.23
CA GLN A 1159 66.62 25.25 -22.93
C GLN A 1159 65.24 25.00 -22.30
N SER A 1160 65.18 24.83 -20.98
CA SER A 1160 63.92 24.64 -20.26
C SER A 1160 63.43 25.96 -19.66
N PHE A 1161 62.15 26.28 -19.90
CA PHE A 1161 61.44 27.39 -19.28
C PHE A 1161 60.44 26.84 -18.23
N PRO A 1162 60.50 27.27 -16.96
CA PRO A 1162 59.57 26.84 -15.92
C PRO A 1162 58.22 27.56 -16.06
N VAL A 1163 57.15 26.77 -16.08
CA VAL A 1163 55.77 27.22 -16.32
C VAL A 1163 54.95 27.09 -15.03
N MET A 1164 53.92 27.92 -14.89
CA MET A 1164 52.95 27.90 -13.80
C MET A 1164 51.53 27.82 -14.38
N ASP A 1165 50.60 27.25 -13.61
CA ASP A 1165 49.19 27.27 -13.98
C ASP A 1165 48.72 28.72 -14.25
N GLY A 1166 48.01 28.92 -15.36
CA GLY A 1166 47.60 30.23 -15.85
C GLY A 1166 48.55 30.88 -16.87
N ASP A 1167 49.73 30.34 -17.14
CA ASP A 1167 50.63 30.91 -18.17
C ASP A 1167 50.04 30.77 -19.58
N VAL A 1168 49.80 31.90 -20.26
CA VAL A 1168 49.17 31.91 -21.59
C VAL A 1168 50.18 32.20 -22.71
N VAL A 1169 51.07 33.16 -22.53
CA VAL A 1169 51.94 33.67 -23.61
C VAL A 1169 53.24 34.27 -23.08
N PHE A 1170 54.32 33.97 -23.80
CA PHE A 1170 55.64 34.57 -23.65
C PHE A 1170 55.77 35.69 -24.70
N TYR A 1171 55.81 36.94 -24.26
CA TYR A 1171 56.13 38.08 -25.11
C TYR A 1171 57.65 38.30 -25.15
N HIS A 1172 58.20 38.68 -26.30
CA HIS A 1172 59.60 39.13 -26.39
C HIS A 1172 59.85 40.34 -25.47
N GLY A 1173 60.94 40.33 -24.70
CA GLY A 1173 61.38 41.48 -23.89
C GLY A 1173 62.18 42.53 -24.68
N ASP A 1174 62.57 42.19 -25.90
CA ASP A 1174 63.46 42.96 -26.78
C ASP A 1174 62.82 43.33 -28.14
N LEU A 1175 61.65 42.78 -28.49
CA LEU A 1175 60.97 43.01 -29.76
C LEU A 1175 59.53 43.54 -29.59
N SER A 1176 59.13 44.41 -30.51
CA SER A 1176 57.88 45.17 -30.52
C SER A 1176 57.16 45.08 -31.87
N SER A 1177 55.83 45.24 -31.85
CA SER A 1177 55.06 45.53 -33.07
C SER A 1177 55.54 46.79 -33.79
N TYR A 1178 56.20 47.74 -33.10
CA TYR A 1178 56.80 48.90 -33.77
C TYR A 1178 57.90 48.52 -34.77
N ASP A 1179 58.62 47.42 -34.55
CA ASP A 1179 59.69 46.94 -35.43
C ASP A 1179 59.17 46.53 -36.82
N ASP A 1180 57.88 46.19 -36.93
CA ASP A 1180 57.21 45.80 -38.19
C ASP A 1180 56.61 47.00 -38.96
N PHE A 1181 56.53 48.17 -38.32
CA PHE A 1181 55.91 49.37 -38.88
C PHE A 1181 56.83 50.60 -38.93
N SER A 1182 58.01 50.55 -38.31
CA SER A 1182 59.01 51.62 -38.41
C SER A 1182 59.54 51.72 -39.84
N SER A 1183 59.19 52.81 -40.54
CA SER A 1183 59.73 53.08 -41.87
C SER A 1183 61.22 53.41 -41.78
N ASN A 1184 62.08 52.51 -42.29
CA ASN A 1184 63.49 52.80 -42.58
C ASN A 1184 63.61 53.77 -43.78
N GLY A 1185 63.15 55.00 -43.59
CA GLY A 1185 63.44 56.13 -44.47
C GLY A 1185 64.80 56.70 -44.12
N THR A 1186 65.80 56.44 -44.96
CA THR A 1186 67.11 57.09 -44.85
C THR A 1186 67.00 58.57 -45.25
N HIS A 1187 67.22 59.46 -44.28
CA HIS A 1187 67.66 60.83 -44.47
C HIS A 1187 68.90 61.07 -43.61
#